data_AF-A0A7V8YY23-F1
#
_entry.id   AF-A0A7V8YY23-F1
#
_cell.length_a   1.000
_cell.length_b   1.000
_cell.length_c   1.000
_cell.angle_alpha   90.00
_cell.angle_beta   90.00
_cell.angle_gamma   90.00
#
_symmetry.space_group_name_H-M   'P 1'
#
loop_
_entity.id
_entity.type
_entity.pdbx_description
1 polymer ?
#
loop_
_entity_poly.entity_id
_entity_poly.type
_entity_poly.pdbx_seq_one_letter_code
_entity_poly.pdbx_strand_id
1 'polypeptide(L)'
;TDLSERALREIYFPPFKAAIDAGVGSFMTSFNDIDGVPATGNPFVLKDVLRKEWKFDGLVVSDYTAVMELMFHGLAKDEASAAMYALNAGTDMEMVSRLYNKHGEELLKQKKISMAAIDVAVRNILRVKYRLGLFDRPFADETREKAEVFKKANRDAAKLAAEKSFVLLKNDNETLPIKKTLSKIAVIGALADSKADMNGSWAGDGQPTDPVTVVQALRQKYPRTQIRYEIGCDAKCESDAGFKAAVDAAGESDFTILVAGESADMSGEAASRSSIDLPGKQLDLVKAIHATGQPYAIVLMNGRPLTINWMAENSPAILETWLAGTEAGNAIVDTLFGDANPGGKLPVTFPRSVGQIPIYYNHKNTGRPFKASEKYTSKYLDVENTPLYPFGYGLSYTKFSFGNLKLDKLQIKPAESLKVSVDIINTGRIAGDEVVQLYINDVAASVTRPVKELRGFKRVTLKAGEKRTVDFVLSRKHLEFLGRDLQPVLEPGEFQVFVGTSSDGGLQSVFEVVTAYSPANPRTAAKDVGPIEPAPASPTPTAAVSPADNAFLEDMQRRTFQYFWDHSNSANGLTLDRAGTDGNAKPKGHNSHNVASTAATGFALSGYCIAADRGWVTKTQAIERTKNALEFFANRAFNKNGWFYHWMDLETGERRWNSEISSIDTAILLGGILTVRNCFKDDKNIVGLSDQIYRRVDFNWMLNGDPYLLSHGWRPESGWIPNRWNDYSEQMILYLLAIGSPTHPIPAQSWYALKRDWREYGGHRYLAAVSPLFIHQYSHAWVDFRNRRERRPPYVDYFENSVNATRAQQKFFAEVLSREFPKYSSSMWGLTASDSQRGYIAWGAPPRDDNTDGTVVPCASAGSLMFIPEITLPALKQIKEKFGDKVYGRYSFADAFNPHNGWVNSDVIGIDLGIALISSENLRSGKVWYWFMQNDEIRRALKLVSL
;
A
#
# COMPACT_ATOMS: atom_id res chain seq x y z
N THR A 1 -14.48 -15.74 -30.99
CA THR A 1 -13.66 -15.19 -29.89
C THR A 1 -12.39 -14.61 -30.47
N ASP A 2 -12.14 -13.33 -30.21
CA ASP A 2 -10.99 -12.62 -30.76
C ASP A 2 -9.92 -12.43 -29.67
N LEU A 3 -8.78 -13.09 -29.84
CA LEU A 3 -7.62 -12.99 -28.95
C LEU A 3 -6.37 -13.05 -29.82
N SER A 4 -5.39 -12.17 -29.53
CA SER A 4 -4.08 -12.29 -30.17
C SER A 4 -3.42 -13.63 -29.83
N GLU A 5 -2.63 -14.17 -30.77
CA GLU A 5 -1.85 -15.39 -30.54
C GLU A 5 -0.95 -15.28 -29.29
N ARG A 6 -0.41 -14.09 -29.02
CA ARG A 6 0.34 -13.80 -27.78
C ARG A 6 -0.48 -14.11 -26.53
N ALA A 7 -1.72 -13.62 -26.47
CA ALA A 7 -2.59 -13.84 -25.31
C ALA A 7 -2.92 -15.33 -25.16
N LEU A 8 -3.18 -16.03 -26.27
CA LEU A 8 -3.36 -17.48 -26.25
C LEU A 8 -2.15 -18.16 -25.63
N ARG A 9 -0.94 -17.89 -26.15
CA ARG A 9 0.29 -18.57 -25.71
C ARG A 9 0.75 -18.19 -24.29
N GLU A 10 0.63 -16.92 -23.89
CA GLU A 10 1.10 -16.45 -22.56
C GLU A 10 0.10 -16.73 -21.43
N ILE A 11 -1.21 -16.73 -21.71
CA ILE A 11 -2.25 -16.72 -20.66
C ILE A 11 -3.14 -17.97 -20.71
N TYR A 12 -3.66 -18.34 -21.88
CA TYR A 12 -4.73 -19.34 -21.99
C TYR A 12 -4.25 -20.76 -22.28
N PHE A 13 -3.16 -20.92 -23.04
CA PHE A 13 -2.55 -22.19 -23.41
C PHE A 13 -1.72 -22.88 -22.31
N PRO A 14 -1.05 -22.17 -21.37
CA PRO A 14 -0.21 -22.83 -20.38
C PRO A 14 -0.89 -23.95 -19.56
N PRO A 15 -2.17 -23.84 -19.12
CA PRO A 15 -2.85 -24.94 -18.44
C PRO A 15 -2.98 -26.22 -19.30
N PHE A 16 -3.29 -26.09 -20.60
CA PHE A 16 -3.37 -27.24 -21.51
C PHE A 16 -2.00 -27.88 -21.74
N LYS A 17 -0.96 -27.05 -21.89
CA LYS A 17 0.42 -27.56 -22.00
C LYS A 17 0.86 -28.30 -20.73
N ALA A 18 0.50 -27.79 -19.55
CA ALA A 18 0.77 -28.46 -18.29
C ALA A 18 0.08 -29.82 -18.19
N ALA A 19 -1.15 -29.98 -18.72
CA ALA A 19 -1.84 -31.26 -18.79
C ALA A 19 -1.10 -32.28 -19.68
N ILE A 20 -0.51 -31.83 -20.80
CA ILE A 20 0.36 -32.67 -21.63
C ILE A 20 1.59 -33.13 -20.84
N ASP A 21 2.25 -32.20 -20.14
CA ASP A 21 3.44 -32.51 -19.34
C ASP A 21 3.12 -33.46 -18.18
N ALA A 22 1.88 -33.46 -17.70
CA ALA A 22 1.36 -34.40 -16.70
C ALA A 22 0.90 -35.75 -17.29
N GLY A 23 0.94 -35.93 -18.62
CA GLY A 23 0.61 -37.18 -19.29
C GLY A 23 -0.89 -37.38 -19.57
N VAL A 24 -1.65 -36.31 -19.79
CA VAL A 24 -3.08 -36.40 -20.15
C VAL A 24 -3.30 -37.32 -21.36
N GLY A 25 -4.31 -38.19 -21.29
CA GLY A 25 -4.61 -39.16 -22.35
C GLY A 25 -5.44 -38.61 -23.51
N SER A 26 -6.23 -37.56 -23.26
CA SER A 26 -7.15 -36.98 -24.25
C SER A 26 -7.41 -35.49 -24.00
N PHE A 27 -7.69 -34.75 -25.07
CA PHE A 27 -8.29 -33.42 -25.02
C PHE A 27 -9.68 -33.42 -25.63
N MET A 28 -10.55 -32.58 -25.09
CA MET A 28 -11.84 -32.23 -25.69
C MET A 28 -11.68 -30.90 -26.44
N THR A 29 -12.25 -30.80 -27.64
CA THR A 29 -12.33 -29.51 -28.34
C THR A 29 -13.33 -28.59 -27.62
N SER A 30 -13.26 -27.28 -27.82
CA SER A 30 -14.25 -26.34 -27.27
C SER A 30 -15.27 -25.92 -28.34
N PHE A 31 -16.40 -25.37 -27.89
CA PHE A 31 -17.44 -24.81 -28.77
C PHE A 31 -17.00 -23.54 -29.51
N ASN A 32 -16.23 -22.67 -28.86
CA ASN A 32 -15.94 -21.35 -29.40
C ASN A 32 -15.01 -21.37 -30.64
N ASP A 33 -15.11 -20.33 -31.47
CA ASP A 33 -14.08 -20.01 -32.44
C ASP A 33 -12.86 -19.34 -31.79
N ILE A 34 -11.71 -19.45 -32.44
CA ILE A 34 -10.49 -18.69 -32.13
C ILE A 34 -10.06 -18.03 -33.44
N ASP A 35 -10.04 -16.70 -33.46
CA ASP A 35 -9.76 -15.91 -34.67
C ASP A 35 -10.67 -16.30 -35.85
N GLY A 36 -11.97 -16.48 -35.56
CA GLY A 36 -12.98 -16.80 -36.56
C GLY A 36 -13.07 -18.28 -36.96
N VAL A 37 -12.20 -19.16 -36.45
CA VAL A 37 -12.23 -20.60 -36.76
C VAL A 37 -12.62 -21.44 -35.53
N PRO A 38 -13.81 -22.10 -35.52
CA PRO A 38 -14.26 -23.02 -34.46
C PRO A 38 -13.19 -24.03 -34.05
N ALA A 39 -12.92 -24.20 -32.75
CA ALA A 39 -11.81 -25.02 -32.25
C ALA A 39 -11.85 -26.47 -32.79
N THR A 40 -13.05 -27.06 -32.91
CA THR A 40 -13.27 -28.41 -33.48
C THR A 40 -12.80 -28.56 -34.93
N GLY A 41 -12.76 -27.47 -35.69
CA GLY A 41 -12.30 -27.41 -37.09
C GLY A 41 -11.02 -26.61 -37.27
N ASN A 42 -10.28 -26.29 -36.19
CA ASN A 42 -9.17 -25.35 -36.23
C ASN A 42 -7.79 -26.05 -36.37
N PRO A 43 -7.16 -26.04 -37.56
CA PRO A 43 -5.87 -26.70 -37.75
C PRO A 43 -4.71 -26.00 -37.03
N PHE A 44 -4.79 -24.68 -36.79
CA PHE A 44 -3.75 -23.99 -36.03
C PHE A 44 -3.68 -24.56 -34.60
N VAL A 45 -4.82 -24.69 -33.92
CA VAL A 45 -4.88 -25.23 -32.55
C VAL A 45 -4.57 -26.73 -32.54
N LEU A 46 -5.27 -27.51 -33.35
CA LEU A 46 -5.26 -28.97 -33.24
C LEU A 46 -4.07 -29.62 -33.95
N LYS A 47 -3.54 -29.03 -35.03
CA LYS A 47 -2.37 -29.58 -35.74
C LYS A 47 -1.11 -28.82 -35.40
N ASP A 48 -1.09 -27.52 -35.61
CA ASP A 48 0.16 -26.76 -35.51
C ASP A 48 0.63 -26.68 -34.06
N VAL A 49 -0.21 -26.19 -33.15
CA VAL A 49 0.15 -26.09 -31.73
C VAL A 49 0.14 -27.47 -31.07
N LEU A 50 -0.99 -28.17 -31.03
CA LEU A 50 -1.13 -29.38 -30.23
C LEU A 50 -0.25 -30.55 -30.71
N ARG A 51 -0.23 -30.83 -32.02
CA ARG A 51 0.45 -32.00 -32.59
C ARG A 51 1.88 -31.68 -33.05
N LYS A 52 2.11 -30.59 -33.77
CA LYS A 52 3.44 -30.28 -34.32
C LYS A 52 4.33 -29.63 -33.29
N GLU A 53 3.88 -28.62 -32.56
CA GLU A 53 4.71 -27.94 -31.57
C GLU A 53 4.81 -28.75 -30.27
N TRP A 54 3.68 -29.11 -29.66
CA TRP A 54 3.65 -29.76 -28.35
C TRP A 54 3.77 -31.28 -28.39
N LYS A 55 3.76 -31.89 -29.59
CA LYS A 55 3.96 -33.32 -29.81
C LYS A 55 2.96 -34.21 -29.06
N PHE A 56 1.73 -33.72 -28.84
CA PHE A 56 0.70 -34.53 -28.19
C PHE A 56 0.37 -35.77 -29.02
N ASP A 57 0.40 -36.94 -28.40
CA ASP A 57 0.15 -38.23 -29.06
C ASP A 57 -1.15 -38.92 -28.60
N GLY A 58 -1.96 -38.25 -27.78
CA GLY A 58 -3.21 -38.78 -27.27
C GLY A 58 -4.40 -38.57 -28.22
N LEU A 59 -5.60 -38.71 -27.67
CA LEU A 59 -6.87 -38.58 -28.41
C LEU A 59 -7.40 -37.14 -28.36
N VAL A 60 -7.92 -36.64 -29.47
CA VAL A 60 -8.77 -35.44 -29.50
C VAL A 60 -10.22 -35.87 -29.76
N VAL A 61 -11.08 -35.65 -28.78
CA VAL A 61 -12.53 -35.87 -28.91
C VAL A 61 -13.21 -34.51 -29.10
N SER A 62 -14.23 -34.44 -29.95
CA SER A 62 -15.03 -33.21 -30.04
C SER A 62 -15.82 -32.99 -28.75
N ASP A 63 -16.17 -31.76 -28.44
CA ASP A 63 -17.28 -31.52 -27.52
C ASP A 63 -18.61 -32.09 -28.07
N TYR A 64 -19.65 -32.10 -27.25
CA TYR A 64 -20.98 -32.61 -27.59
C TYR A 64 -21.50 -31.93 -28.86
N THR A 65 -21.77 -32.68 -29.93
CA THR A 65 -22.23 -32.16 -31.23
C THR A 65 -21.36 -31.10 -31.92
N ALA A 66 -20.17 -30.78 -31.40
CA ALA A 66 -19.35 -29.67 -31.91
C ALA A 66 -18.91 -29.82 -33.37
N VAL A 67 -18.88 -31.03 -33.93
CA VAL A 67 -18.65 -31.25 -35.37
C VAL A 67 -19.85 -30.76 -36.19
N MET A 68 -21.07 -31.07 -35.76
CA MET A 68 -22.29 -30.58 -36.42
C MET A 68 -22.40 -29.06 -36.34
N GLU A 69 -22.00 -28.48 -35.21
CA GLU A 69 -22.06 -27.04 -34.97
C GLU A 69 -21.15 -26.21 -35.86
N LEU A 70 -20.18 -26.82 -36.56
CA LEU A 70 -19.43 -26.16 -37.62
C LEU A 70 -20.34 -25.55 -38.70
N MET A 71 -21.54 -26.12 -38.91
CA MET A 71 -22.55 -25.53 -39.79
C MET A 71 -23.16 -24.26 -39.21
N PHE A 72 -23.51 -24.26 -37.92
CA PHE A 72 -24.09 -23.09 -37.25
C PHE A 72 -23.08 -21.94 -37.10
N HIS A 73 -21.80 -22.27 -36.97
CA HIS A 73 -20.71 -21.30 -37.06
C HIS A 73 -20.49 -20.76 -38.47
N GLY A 74 -21.09 -21.35 -39.51
CA GLY A 74 -20.91 -20.94 -40.91
C GLY A 74 -19.58 -21.40 -41.53
N LEU A 75 -18.79 -22.24 -40.86
CA LEU A 75 -17.57 -22.83 -41.43
C LEU A 75 -17.93 -23.91 -42.47
N ALA A 76 -18.97 -24.70 -42.17
CA ALA A 76 -19.48 -25.77 -43.03
C ALA A 76 -20.83 -25.39 -43.63
N LYS A 77 -21.05 -25.76 -44.89
CA LYS A 77 -22.34 -25.54 -45.58
C LYS A 77 -23.34 -26.68 -45.35
N ASP A 78 -22.84 -27.85 -44.97
CA ASP A 78 -23.59 -29.09 -44.79
C ASP A 78 -22.83 -30.07 -43.88
N GLU A 79 -23.48 -31.16 -43.50
CA GLU A 79 -22.91 -32.18 -42.61
C GLU A 79 -21.64 -32.83 -43.17
N ALA A 80 -21.56 -33.03 -44.48
CA ALA A 80 -20.41 -33.65 -45.14
C ALA A 80 -19.17 -32.75 -45.07
N SER A 81 -19.32 -31.46 -45.35
CA SER A 81 -18.24 -30.48 -45.18
C SER A 81 -17.85 -30.30 -43.72
N ALA A 82 -18.79 -30.38 -42.77
CA ALA A 82 -18.50 -30.35 -41.34
C ALA A 82 -17.62 -31.54 -40.91
N ALA A 83 -17.99 -32.75 -41.29
CA ALA A 83 -17.19 -33.97 -41.06
C ALA A 83 -15.78 -33.86 -41.69
N MET A 84 -15.72 -33.36 -42.93
CA MET A 84 -14.46 -33.13 -43.65
C MET A 84 -13.55 -32.16 -42.89
N TYR A 85 -14.06 -30.99 -42.45
CA TYR A 85 -13.26 -29.99 -41.77
C TYR A 85 -12.74 -30.47 -40.42
N ALA A 86 -13.59 -31.08 -39.58
CA ALA A 86 -13.17 -31.57 -38.27
C ALA A 86 -12.10 -32.67 -38.36
N LEU A 87 -12.29 -33.68 -39.22
CA LEU A 87 -11.32 -34.76 -39.35
C LEU A 87 -10.00 -34.25 -39.93
N ASN A 88 -10.07 -33.40 -40.95
CA ASN A 88 -8.88 -32.78 -41.52
C ASN A 88 -8.23 -31.76 -40.58
N ALA A 89 -8.91 -31.23 -39.57
CA ALA A 89 -8.30 -30.38 -38.55
C ALA A 89 -7.58 -31.18 -37.47
N GLY A 90 -7.91 -32.47 -37.29
CA GLY A 90 -7.29 -33.35 -36.30
C GLY A 90 -8.18 -33.74 -35.12
N THR A 91 -9.50 -33.56 -35.25
CA THR A 91 -10.49 -34.11 -34.31
C THR A 91 -10.66 -35.60 -34.59
N ASP A 92 -10.12 -36.44 -33.72
CA ASP A 92 -10.02 -37.89 -33.93
C ASP A 92 -11.36 -38.61 -33.72
N MET A 93 -12.12 -38.19 -32.71
CA MET A 93 -13.40 -38.77 -32.32
C MET A 93 -14.47 -37.69 -32.28
N GLU A 94 -15.62 -37.94 -32.89
CA GLU A 94 -16.79 -37.07 -32.75
C GLU A 94 -17.72 -37.56 -31.63
N MET A 95 -18.25 -36.63 -30.86
CA MET A 95 -19.22 -36.89 -29.80
C MET A 95 -20.63 -36.58 -30.31
N VAL A 96 -21.53 -37.58 -30.26
CA VAL A 96 -22.98 -37.52 -30.57
C VAL A 96 -23.37 -37.26 -32.04
N SER A 97 -22.66 -36.42 -32.80
CA SER A 97 -23.10 -35.97 -34.14
C SER A 97 -23.14 -37.05 -35.24
N ARG A 98 -22.32 -38.10 -35.15
CA ARG A 98 -22.24 -39.24 -36.09
C ARG A 98 -21.98 -38.91 -37.57
N LEU A 99 -21.48 -37.72 -37.90
CA LEU A 99 -21.25 -37.26 -39.26
C LEU A 99 -20.04 -37.92 -39.94
N TYR A 100 -19.00 -38.32 -39.19
CA TYR A 100 -17.89 -39.12 -39.72
C TYR A 100 -18.39 -40.46 -40.24
N ASN A 101 -19.23 -41.14 -39.46
CA ASN A 101 -19.82 -42.41 -39.88
C ASN A 101 -20.78 -42.22 -41.07
N LYS A 102 -21.61 -41.18 -41.04
CA LYS A 102 -22.62 -40.92 -42.07
C LYS A 102 -22.02 -40.53 -43.43
N HIS A 103 -20.94 -39.75 -43.46
CA HIS A 103 -20.40 -39.14 -44.68
C HIS A 103 -18.97 -39.57 -45.04
N GLY A 104 -18.25 -40.26 -44.15
CA GLY A 104 -16.82 -40.56 -44.31
C GLY A 104 -16.48 -41.36 -45.57
N GLU A 105 -17.30 -42.37 -45.92
CA GLU A 105 -17.06 -43.20 -47.13
C GLU A 105 -17.13 -42.34 -48.41
N GLU A 106 -18.15 -41.48 -48.50
CA GLU A 106 -18.33 -40.61 -49.67
C GLU A 106 -17.22 -39.55 -49.74
N LEU A 107 -16.87 -38.92 -48.62
CA LEU A 107 -15.77 -37.95 -48.55
C LEU A 107 -14.42 -38.57 -48.95
N LEU A 108 -14.20 -39.85 -48.61
CA LEU A 108 -13.00 -40.57 -49.01
C LEU A 108 -12.98 -40.86 -50.51
N LYS A 109 -14.11 -41.33 -51.09
CA LYS A 109 -14.26 -41.54 -52.55
C LYS A 109 -14.01 -40.24 -53.33
N GLN A 110 -14.52 -39.13 -52.81
CA GLN A 110 -14.31 -37.78 -53.37
C GLN A 110 -12.92 -37.19 -53.10
N LYS A 111 -12.04 -37.90 -52.36
CA LYS A 111 -10.69 -37.44 -51.95
C LYS A 111 -10.71 -36.13 -51.14
N LYS A 112 -11.79 -35.87 -50.43
CA LYS A 112 -11.97 -34.72 -49.52
C LYS A 112 -11.37 -34.99 -48.14
N ILE A 113 -11.30 -36.27 -47.76
CA ILE A 113 -10.49 -36.79 -46.66
C ILE A 113 -9.55 -37.88 -47.19
N SER A 114 -8.59 -38.32 -46.37
CA SER A 114 -7.62 -39.35 -46.75
C SER A 114 -7.63 -40.55 -45.80
N MET A 115 -7.26 -41.73 -46.29
CA MET A 115 -7.04 -42.91 -45.45
C MET A 115 -6.01 -42.64 -44.36
N ALA A 116 -4.96 -41.85 -44.64
CA ALA A 116 -3.97 -41.49 -43.63
C ALA A 116 -4.57 -40.69 -42.47
N ALA A 117 -5.51 -39.77 -42.74
CA ALA A 117 -6.22 -39.02 -41.69
C ALA A 117 -7.10 -39.95 -40.84
N ILE A 118 -7.82 -40.88 -41.49
CA ILE A 118 -8.63 -41.90 -40.81
C ILE A 118 -7.74 -42.81 -39.94
N ASP A 119 -6.64 -43.31 -40.48
CA ASP A 119 -5.70 -44.18 -39.78
C ASP A 119 -5.10 -43.50 -38.55
N VAL A 120 -4.79 -42.20 -38.64
CA VAL A 120 -4.32 -41.42 -37.48
C VAL A 120 -5.40 -41.33 -36.40
N ALA A 121 -6.62 -40.96 -36.77
CA ALA A 121 -7.74 -40.84 -35.83
C ALA A 121 -8.03 -42.18 -35.13
N VAL A 122 -8.15 -43.26 -35.90
CA VAL A 122 -8.36 -44.62 -35.38
C VAL A 122 -7.19 -45.06 -34.50
N ARG A 123 -5.93 -44.82 -34.93
CA ARG A 123 -4.75 -45.17 -34.13
C ARG A 123 -4.73 -44.45 -32.80
N ASN A 124 -5.13 -43.18 -32.73
CA ASN A 124 -5.18 -42.43 -31.47
C ASN A 124 -6.24 -43.02 -30.51
N ILE A 125 -7.42 -43.40 -31.03
CA ILE A 125 -8.46 -44.09 -30.25
C ILE A 125 -7.95 -45.44 -29.71
N LEU A 126 -7.38 -46.27 -30.59
CA LEU A 126 -6.85 -47.58 -30.19
C LEU A 126 -5.68 -47.46 -29.22
N ARG A 127 -4.81 -46.45 -29.40
CA ARG A 127 -3.71 -46.17 -28.47
C ARG A 127 -4.22 -45.87 -27.07
N VAL A 128 -5.23 -45.02 -26.92
CA VAL A 128 -5.80 -44.72 -25.60
C VAL A 128 -6.48 -45.95 -24.99
N LYS A 129 -7.24 -46.74 -25.77
CA LYS A 129 -7.81 -48.02 -25.29
C LYS A 129 -6.72 -49.00 -24.82
N TYR A 130 -5.61 -49.08 -25.55
CA TYR A 130 -4.46 -49.91 -25.18
C TYR A 130 -3.79 -49.42 -23.90
N ARG A 131 -3.56 -48.11 -23.77
CA ARG A 131 -3.01 -47.48 -22.55
C ARG A 131 -3.90 -47.73 -21.32
N LEU A 132 -5.22 -47.79 -21.50
CA LEU A 132 -6.19 -48.11 -20.46
C LEU A 132 -6.27 -49.62 -20.12
N GLY A 133 -5.60 -50.49 -20.89
CA GLY A 133 -5.63 -51.94 -20.71
C GLY A 133 -6.94 -52.60 -21.13
N LEU A 134 -7.77 -51.92 -21.94
CA LEU A 134 -9.11 -52.40 -22.31
C LEU A 134 -9.07 -53.59 -23.28
N PHE A 135 -7.95 -53.86 -23.95
CA PHE A 135 -7.78 -55.08 -24.75
C PHE A 135 -7.56 -56.32 -23.87
N ASP A 136 -7.01 -56.15 -22.66
CA ASP A 136 -6.79 -57.24 -21.71
C ASP A 136 -7.98 -57.39 -20.76
N ARG A 137 -8.54 -56.27 -20.29
CA ARG A 137 -9.63 -56.20 -19.30
C ARG A 137 -10.71 -55.23 -19.79
N PRO A 138 -11.63 -55.70 -20.64
CA PRO A 138 -12.62 -54.84 -21.30
C PRO A 138 -13.80 -54.43 -20.39
N PHE A 139 -14.02 -55.12 -19.26
CA PHE A 139 -15.17 -54.90 -18.38
C PHE A 139 -14.77 -54.27 -17.04
N ALA A 140 -15.67 -53.45 -16.49
CA ALA A 140 -15.53 -52.87 -15.15
C ALA A 140 -15.73 -53.94 -14.05
N ASP A 141 -15.17 -53.68 -12.87
CA ASP A 141 -15.35 -54.51 -11.67
C ASP A 141 -16.46 -53.93 -10.79
N GLU A 142 -17.67 -54.48 -10.91
CA GLU A 142 -18.84 -54.07 -10.14
C GLU A 142 -18.70 -54.31 -8.62
N THR A 143 -17.88 -55.28 -8.21
CA THR A 143 -17.64 -55.55 -6.78
C THR A 143 -16.81 -54.42 -6.18
N ARG A 144 -15.75 -54.01 -6.91
CA ARG A 144 -14.95 -52.85 -6.54
C ARG A 144 -15.77 -51.58 -6.53
N GLU A 145 -16.61 -51.34 -7.54
CA GLU A 145 -17.47 -50.16 -7.60
C GLU A 145 -18.34 -50.04 -6.33
N LYS A 146 -19.08 -51.11 -5.98
CA LYS A 146 -19.93 -51.13 -4.77
C LYS A 146 -19.16 -50.89 -3.47
N ALA A 147 -17.91 -51.34 -3.39
CA ALA A 147 -17.06 -51.17 -2.20
C ALA A 147 -16.42 -49.77 -2.11
N GLU A 148 -16.22 -49.09 -3.24
CA GLU A 148 -15.46 -47.84 -3.32
C GLU A 148 -16.35 -46.60 -3.40
N VAL A 149 -17.49 -46.68 -4.09
CA VAL A 149 -18.40 -45.53 -4.25
C VAL A 149 -18.94 -45.09 -2.89
N PHE A 150 -18.83 -43.80 -2.61
CA PHE A 150 -19.36 -43.13 -1.41
C PHE A 150 -18.90 -43.68 -0.04
N LYS A 151 -17.83 -44.49 0.01
CA LYS A 151 -17.28 -44.99 1.28
C LYS A 151 -16.81 -43.85 2.20
N LYS A 152 -16.79 -44.11 3.51
CA LYS A 152 -16.45 -43.11 4.54
C LYS A 152 -15.15 -42.36 4.25
N ALA A 153 -14.08 -43.06 3.85
CA ALA A 153 -12.80 -42.41 3.56
C ALA A 153 -12.88 -41.37 2.43
N ASN A 154 -13.71 -41.60 1.41
CA ASN A 154 -13.91 -40.67 0.31
C ASN A 154 -14.73 -39.45 0.77
N ARG A 155 -15.71 -39.67 1.64
CA ARG A 155 -16.48 -38.59 2.28
C ARG A 155 -15.60 -37.74 3.21
N ASP A 156 -14.78 -38.37 4.05
CA ASP A 156 -13.83 -37.66 4.92
C ASP A 156 -12.86 -36.80 4.09
N ALA A 157 -12.39 -37.32 2.94
CA ALA A 157 -11.56 -36.56 2.01
C ALA A 157 -12.32 -35.39 1.36
N ALA A 158 -13.58 -35.59 0.97
CA ALA A 158 -14.43 -34.53 0.42
C ALA A 158 -14.68 -33.41 1.45
N LYS A 159 -14.95 -33.77 2.72
CA LYS A 159 -15.08 -32.82 3.82
C LYS A 159 -13.81 -32.00 4.03
N LEU A 160 -12.65 -32.66 4.07
CA LEU A 160 -11.36 -31.97 4.21
C LEU A 160 -11.10 -31.03 3.03
N ALA A 161 -11.39 -31.46 1.79
CA ALA A 161 -11.24 -30.62 0.60
C ALA A 161 -12.14 -29.36 0.68
N ALA A 162 -13.38 -29.52 1.13
CA ALA A 162 -14.30 -28.40 1.38
C ALA A 162 -13.78 -27.43 2.45
N GLU A 163 -13.37 -27.92 3.63
CA GLU A 163 -12.78 -27.08 4.68
C GLU A 163 -11.55 -26.28 4.19
N LYS A 164 -10.75 -26.90 3.31
CA LYS A 164 -9.56 -26.29 2.72
C LYS A 164 -9.85 -25.31 1.57
N SER A 165 -11.07 -25.28 1.03
CA SER A 165 -11.50 -24.40 -0.07
C SER A 165 -12.19 -23.12 0.40
N PHE A 166 -12.74 -23.12 1.62
CA PHE A 166 -13.48 -21.98 2.14
C PHE A 166 -12.60 -20.76 2.38
N VAL A 167 -13.14 -19.60 2.01
CA VAL A 167 -12.45 -18.31 2.08
C VAL A 167 -13.19 -17.41 3.04
N LEU A 168 -12.55 -17.05 4.16
CA LEU A 168 -13.09 -16.06 5.07
C LEU A 168 -12.88 -14.66 4.46
N LEU A 169 -13.96 -14.04 3.96
CA LEU A 169 -13.89 -12.74 3.28
C LEU A 169 -13.94 -11.56 4.26
N LYS A 170 -14.57 -11.75 5.41
CA LYS A 170 -14.67 -10.74 6.48
C LYS A 170 -14.91 -11.40 7.83
N ASN A 171 -14.36 -10.82 8.91
CA ASN A 171 -14.58 -11.29 10.28
C ASN A 171 -14.30 -10.18 11.32
N ASP A 172 -15.20 -9.20 11.41
CA ASP A 172 -15.10 -8.10 12.37
C ASP A 172 -15.41 -8.59 13.79
N ASN A 173 -14.73 -8.01 14.78
CA ASN A 173 -14.91 -8.28 16.21
C ASN A 173 -14.84 -9.77 16.60
N GLU A 174 -14.12 -10.59 15.81
CA GLU A 174 -14.02 -12.04 16.02
C GLU A 174 -15.42 -12.71 16.08
N THR A 175 -16.34 -12.26 15.23
CA THR A 175 -17.71 -12.79 15.13
C THR A 175 -17.72 -14.31 14.88
N LEU A 176 -16.80 -14.79 14.04
CA LEU A 176 -16.46 -16.20 13.90
C LEU A 176 -15.11 -16.51 14.57
N PRO A 177 -14.95 -17.69 15.20
CA PRO A 177 -15.91 -18.79 15.25
C PRO A 177 -17.06 -18.59 16.27
N ILE A 178 -18.23 -19.15 15.96
CA ILE A 178 -19.43 -19.15 16.81
C ILE A 178 -19.16 -19.94 18.09
N LYS A 179 -19.60 -19.38 19.23
CA LYS A 179 -19.48 -20.05 20.53
C LYS A 179 -20.33 -21.33 20.55
N LYS A 180 -19.70 -22.46 20.91
CA LYS A 180 -20.36 -23.77 21.02
C LYS A 180 -21.38 -23.88 22.17
N THR A 181 -21.44 -22.87 23.04
CA THR A 181 -22.30 -22.85 24.24
C THR A 181 -23.65 -22.14 24.01
N LEU A 182 -23.92 -21.64 22.79
CA LEU A 182 -25.18 -20.96 22.50
C LEU A 182 -26.36 -21.93 22.58
N SER A 183 -27.49 -21.42 23.09
CA SER A 183 -28.69 -22.21 23.35
C SER A 183 -29.68 -22.13 22.21
N LYS A 184 -29.72 -21.01 21.48
CA LYS A 184 -30.63 -20.77 20.34
C LYS A 184 -29.88 -20.22 19.14
N ILE A 185 -30.01 -20.88 18.00
CA ILE A 185 -29.42 -20.43 16.74
C ILE A 185 -30.50 -20.40 15.67
N ALA A 186 -30.63 -19.24 15.02
CA ALA A 186 -31.42 -19.10 13.81
C ALA A 186 -30.56 -19.50 12.61
N VAL A 187 -31.13 -20.27 11.70
CA VAL A 187 -30.54 -20.57 10.39
C VAL A 187 -31.53 -20.06 9.34
N ILE A 188 -31.08 -19.14 8.49
CA ILE A 188 -31.96 -18.43 7.57
C ILE A 188 -31.46 -18.60 6.14
N GLY A 189 -32.37 -18.85 5.20
CA GLY A 189 -32.09 -18.91 3.77
C GLY A 189 -32.38 -20.27 3.14
N ALA A 190 -32.93 -20.28 1.93
CA ALA A 190 -33.29 -21.51 1.20
C ALA A 190 -32.12 -22.47 0.99
N LEU A 191 -30.91 -21.94 0.76
CA LEU A 191 -29.72 -22.76 0.52
C LEU A 191 -29.27 -23.55 1.77
N ALA A 192 -29.67 -23.15 2.99
CA ALA A 192 -29.21 -23.78 4.22
C ALA A 192 -29.65 -25.25 4.39
N ASP A 193 -30.75 -25.66 3.75
CA ASP A 193 -31.27 -27.03 3.78
C ASP A 193 -31.51 -27.62 2.37
N SER A 194 -30.86 -27.06 1.34
CA SER A 194 -30.96 -27.58 -0.03
C SER A 194 -29.84 -28.56 -0.35
N LYS A 195 -30.16 -29.87 -0.46
CA LYS A 195 -29.15 -30.89 -0.81
C LYS A 195 -28.64 -30.75 -2.24
N ALA A 196 -29.52 -30.49 -3.19
CA ALA A 196 -29.17 -30.41 -4.60
C ALA A 196 -28.15 -29.29 -4.85
N ASP A 197 -28.33 -28.13 -4.20
CA ASP A 197 -27.42 -27.00 -4.38
C ASP A 197 -26.02 -27.25 -3.80
N MET A 198 -25.90 -28.04 -2.72
CA MET A 198 -24.60 -28.38 -2.15
C MET A 198 -23.68 -29.08 -3.16
N ASN A 199 -24.24 -29.92 -4.04
CA ASN A 199 -23.47 -30.65 -5.06
C ASN A 199 -22.87 -29.74 -6.13
N GLY A 200 -23.44 -28.55 -6.33
CA GLY A 200 -23.03 -27.63 -7.37
C GLY A 200 -23.39 -28.06 -8.79
N SER A 201 -22.99 -27.25 -9.77
CA SER A 201 -23.07 -27.61 -11.18
C SER A 201 -22.04 -28.69 -11.51
N TRP A 202 -22.31 -29.51 -12.54
CA TRP A 202 -21.42 -30.58 -12.98
C TRP A 202 -21.06 -31.63 -11.90
N ALA A 203 -22.06 -32.03 -11.09
CA ALA A 203 -21.87 -33.03 -10.04
C ALA A 203 -21.63 -34.49 -10.52
N GLY A 204 -21.63 -34.73 -11.84
CA GLY A 204 -21.50 -36.08 -12.41
C GLY A 204 -22.59 -37.02 -11.90
N ASP A 205 -22.20 -38.20 -11.41
CA ASP A 205 -23.11 -39.19 -10.81
C ASP A 205 -23.46 -38.90 -9.32
N GLY A 206 -23.15 -37.71 -8.82
CA GLY A 206 -23.49 -37.28 -7.46
C GLY A 206 -25.00 -37.33 -7.22
N GLN A 207 -25.45 -38.15 -6.26
CA GLN A 207 -26.87 -38.31 -6.00
C GLN A 207 -27.41 -37.10 -5.23
N PRO A 208 -28.58 -36.54 -5.60
CA PRO A 208 -29.16 -35.38 -4.91
C PRO A 208 -29.50 -35.62 -3.43
N THR A 209 -29.56 -36.88 -2.99
CA THR A 209 -29.86 -37.26 -1.60
C THR A 209 -28.63 -37.37 -0.70
N ASP A 210 -27.44 -37.49 -1.28
CA ASP A 210 -26.21 -37.76 -0.55
C ASP A 210 -25.69 -36.56 0.26
N PRO A 211 -25.85 -35.31 -0.19
CA PRO A 211 -25.32 -34.17 0.54
C PRO A 211 -25.88 -34.01 1.94
N VAL A 212 -25.00 -33.63 2.86
CA VAL A 212 -25.36 -33.15 4.19
C VAL A 212 -25.52 -31.63 4.13
N THR A 213 -26.70 -31.13 4.51
CA THR A 213 -27.00 -29.70 4.52
C THR A 213 -26.47 -29.01 5.79
N VAL A 214 -26.44 -27.67 5.79
CA VAL A 214 -26.02 -26.88 6.96
C VAL A 214 -26.96 -27.15 8.15
N VAL A 215 -28.28 -27.16 7.92
CA VAL A 215 -29.27 -27.44 8.96
C VAL A 215 -29.12 -28.87 9.51
N GLN A 216 -28.90 -29.86 8.65
CA GLN A 216 -28.68 -31.25 9.07
C GLN A 216 -27.41 -31.39 9.92
N ALA A 217 -26.30 -30.81 9.48
CA ALA A 217 -25.04 -30.85 10.22
C ALA A 217 -25.15 -30.16 11.59
N LEU A 218 -25.81 -29.00 11.67
CA LEU A 218 -26.04 -28.30 12.94
C LEU A 218 -26.85 -29.15 13.92
N ARG A 219 -27.97 -29.72 13.48
CA ARG A 219 -28.84 -30.56 14.33
C ARG A 219 -28.13 -31.83 14.81
N GLN A 220 -27.32 -32.45 13.95
CA GLN A 220 -26.55 -33.64 14.30
C GLN A 220 -25.44 -33.33 15.31
N LYS A 221 -24.71 -32.23 15.10
CA LYS A 221 -23.54 -31.89 15.92
C LYS A 221 -23.90 -31.22 17.24
N TYR A 222 -24.99 -30.45 17.28
CA TYR A 222 -25.45 -29.71 18.46
C TYR A 222 -26.90 -30.08 18.84
N PRO A 223 -27.19 -31.34 19.22
CA PRO A 223 -28.55 -31.81 19.47
C PRO A 223 -29.25 -31.16 20.69
N ARG A 224 -28.50 -30.42 21.53
CA ARG A 224 -29.03 -29.68 22.69
C ARG A 224 -29.28 -28.20 22.40
N THR A 225 -28.82 -27.68 21.27
CA THR A 225 -29.04 -26.29 20.86
C THR A 225 -30.35 -26.23 20.07
N GLN A 226 -31.22 -25.27 20.38
CA GLN A 226 -32.44 -25.04 19.64
C GLN A 226 -32.11 -24.40 18.28
N ILE A 227 -32.17 -25.20 17.22
CA ILE A 227 -31.96 -24.74 15.84
C ILE A 227 -33.30 -24.38 15.20
N ARG A 228 -33.56 -23.08 15.03
CA ARG A 228 -34.73 -22.57 14.32
C ARG A 228 -34.36 -22.27 12.87
N TYR A 229 -34.92 -23.04 11.94
CA TYR A 229 -34.70 -22.85 10.52
C TYR A 229 -35.87 -22.07 9.91
N GLU A 230 -35.57 -21.01 9.17
CA GLU A 230 -36.55 -20.28 8.37
C GLU A 230 -36.01 -20.07 6.95
N ILE A 231 -36.87 -20.20 5.95
CA ILE A 231 -36.46 -20.03 4.55
C ILE A 231 -36.18 -18.54 4.25
N GLY A 232 -37.02 -17.64 4.77
CA GLY A 232 -36.99 -16.20 4.44
C GLY A 232 -37.51 -15.92 3.02
N CYS A 233 -36.82 -16.43 2.01
CA CYS A 233 -37.24 -16.52 0.61
C CYS A 233 -36.53 -17.68 -0.10
N ASP A 234 -37.01 -18.07 -1.27
CA ASP A 234 -36.35 -19.09 -2.11
C ASP A 234 -35.03 -18.56 -2.72
N ALA A 235 -34.29 -19.41 -3.43
CA ALA A 235 -32.99 -19.03 -4.00
C ALA A 235 -33.10 -17.89 -5.04
N LYS A 236 -34.22 -17.77 -5.75
CA LYS A 236 -34.48 -16.65 -6.67
C LYS A 236 -34.91 -15.38 -5.93
N CYS A 237 -35.57 -15.55 -4.79
CA CYS A 237 -36.00 -14.52 -3.85
C CYS A 237 -36.83 -13.40 -4.52
N GLU A 238 -37.85 -13.77 -5.28
CA GLU A 238 -38.73 -12.81 -5.99
C GLU A 238 -39.75 -12.13 -5.04
N SER A 239 -39.95 -12.68 -3.84
CA SER A 239 -40.90 -12.19 -2.83
C SER A 239 -40.24 -12.05 -1.45
N ASP A 240 -40.75 -11.12 -0.64
CA ASP A 240 -40.35 -10.87 0.76
C ASP A 240 -41.34 -11.44 1.79
N ALA A 241 -42.32 -12.24 1.35
CA ALA A 241 -43.39 -12.75 2.21
C ALA A 241 -42.88 -13.52 3.45
N GLY A 242 -41.74 -14.20 3.36
CA GLY A 242 -41.13 -14.93 4.47
C GLY A 242 -40.16 -14.12 5.33
N PHE A 243 -39.89 -12.84 5.00
CA PHE A 243 -38.90 -12.02 5.71
C PHE A 243 -39.30 -11.82 7.17
N LYS A 244 -40.59 -11.63 7.45
CA LYS A 244 -41.06 -11.45 8.82
C LYS A 244 -40.70 -12.65 9.70
N ALA A 245 -40.97 -13.87 9.26
CA ALA A 245 -40.65 -15.08 10.01
C ALA A 245 -39.14 -15.23 10.24
N ALA A 246 -38.33 -14.90 9.23
CA ALA A 246 -36.88 -14.90 9.32
C ALA A 246 -36.36 -13.86 10.33
N VAL A 247 -36.87 -12.63 10.29
CA VAL A 247 -36.52 -11.56 11.24
C VAL A 247 -36.94 -11.91 12.66
N ASP A 248 -38.14 -12.46 12.86
CA ASP A 248 -38.62 -12.90 14.17
C ASP A 248 -37.72 -14.04 14.71
N ALA A 249 -37.32 -15.00 13.87
CA ALA A 249 -36.41 -16.07 14.25
C ALA A 249 -35.01 -15.56 14.66
N ALA A 250 -34.47 -14.59 13.91
CA ALA A 250 -33.21 -13.95 14.25
C ALA A 250 -33.31 -13.20 15.59
N GLY A 251 -34.39 -12.44 15.80
CA GLY A 251 -34.65 -11.68 17.03
C GLY A 251 -34.79 -12.53 18.30
N GLU A 252 -35.20 -13.79 18.17
CA GLU A 252 -35.39 -14.73 19.29
C GLU A 252 -34.17 -15.64 19.55
N SER A 253 -33.12 -15.53 18.73
CA SER A 253 -31.95 -16.41 18.78
C SER A 253 -30.71 -15.69 19.32
N ASP A 254 -29.78 -16.46 19.89
CA ASP A 254 -28.51 -15.89 20.41
C ASP A 254 -27.55 -15.52 19.26
N PHE A 255 -27.70 -16.18 18.12
CA PHE A 255 -26.90 -15.97 16.92
C PHE A 255 -27.67 -16.42 15.66
N THR A 256 -27.42 -15.75 14.54
CA THR A 256 -28.03 -16.07 13.24
C THR A 256 -26.99 -16.50 12.21
N ILE A 257 -27.19 -17.65 11.57
CA ILE A 257 -26.45 -18.09 10.39
C ILE A 257 -27.32 -17.81 9.17
N LEU A 258 -26.92 -16.84 8.34
CA LEU A 258 -27.64 -16.47 7.13
C LEU A 258 -26.93 -17.08 5.91
N VAL A 259 -27.59 -17.99 5.20
CA VAL A 259 -27.07 -18.66 4.00
C VAL A 259 -27.67 -17.98 2.76
N ALA A 260 -26.82 -17.34 1.97
CA ALA A 260 -27.21 -16.56 0.80
C ALA A 260 -26.31 -16.89 -0.41
N GLY A 261 -26.78 -16.59 -1.62
CA GLY A 261 -26.03 -16.77 -2.85
C GLY A 261 -26.85 -17.36 -3.98
N GLU A 262 -26.26 -18.27 -4.74
CA GLU A 262 -26.80 -18.85 -5.98
C GLU A 262 -27.17 -20.33 -5.80
N SER A 263 -28.23 -20.77 -6.47
CA SER A 263 -28.49 -22.20 -6.67
C SER A 263 -27.48 -22.81 -7.66
N ALA A 264 -27.34 -24.13 -7.65
CA ALA A 264 -26.36 -24.83 -8.47
C ALA A 264 -26.50 -24.55 -9.97
N ASP A 265 -27.74 -24.47 -10.46
CA ASP A 265 -28.13 -24.24 -11.86
C ASP A 265 -27.95 -22.79 -12.33
N MET A 266 -27.68 -21.84 -11.43
CA MET A 266 -27.30 -20.48 -11.80
C MET A 266 -25.84 -20.39 -12.27
N SER A 267 -25.08 -21.49 -12.16
CA SER A 267 -23.71 -21.64 -12.63
C SER A 267 -23.57 -22.86 -13.55
N GLY A 268 -22.39 -23.07 -14.13
CA GLY A 268 -22.16 -24.16 -15.07
C GLY A 268 -22.44 -23.75 -16.53
N GLU A 269 -22.67 -24.75 -17.37
CA GLU A 269 -22.85 -24.55 -18.82
C GLU A 269 -24.17 -23.80 -19.12
N ALA A 270 -24.14 -22.92 -20.13
CA ALA A 270 -25.28 -22.11 -20.57
C ALA A 270 -25.93 -21.21 -19.50
N ALA A 271 -25.29 -21.01 -18.34
CA ALA A 271 -25.78 -20.24 -17.21
C ALA A 271 -25.04 -18.89 -17.05
N SER A 272 -24.79 -18.17 -18.15
CA SER A 272 -24.19 -16.83 -18.10
C SER A 272 -25.15 -15.82 -17.45
N ARG A 273 -24.66 -15.02 -16.50
CA ARG A 273 -25.46 -13.95 -15.86
C ARG A 273 -24.99 -12.57 -16.29
N SER A 274 -25.94 -11.71 -16.65
CA SER A 274 -25.70 -10.29 -16.98
C SER A 274 -25.59 -9.38 -15.75
N SER A 275 -26.07 -9.86 -14.60
CA SER A 275 -25.77 -9.30 -13.28
C SER A 275 -25.24 -10.42 -12.39
N ILE A 276 -24.19 -10.11 -11.64
CA ILE A 276 -23.58 -11.00 -10.65
C ILE A 276 -23.86 -10.53 -9.22
N ASP A 277 -24.93 -9.74 -9.03
CA ASP A 277 -25.46 -9.42 -7.70
C ASP A 277 -26.10 -10.66 -7.06
N LEU A 278 -26.39 -10.56 -5.76
CA LEU A 278 -27.25 -11.54 -5.10
C LEU A 278 -28.62 -11.64 -5.82
N PRO A 279 -29.15 -12.86 -6.05
CA PRO A 279 -30.44 -13.04 -6.71
C PRO A 279 -31.60 -12.36 -5.98
N GLY A 280 -32.47 -11.70 -6.74
CA GLY A 280 -33.72 -11.09 -6.27
C GLY A 280 -33.54 -10.21 -5.03
N LYS A 281 -34.38 -10.44 -4.02
CA LYS A 281 -34.41 -9.69 -2.77
C LYS A 281 -33.48 -10.26 -1.68
N GLN A 282 -32.56 -11.18 -1.98
CA GLN A 282 -31.71 -11.77 -0.94
C GLN A 282 -30.88 -10.71 -0.19
N LEU A 283 -30.41 -9.66 -0.87
CA LEU A 283 -29.73 -8.54 -0.20
C LEU A 283 -30.67 -7.80 0.77
N ASP A 284 -31.95 -7.68 0.44
CA ASP A 284 -32.93 -7.04 1.32
C ASP A 284 -33.23 -7.91 2.55
N LEU A 285 -33.23 -9.25 2.40
CA LEU A 285 -33.27 -10.16 3.54
C LEU A 285 -32.06 -9.96 4.45
N VAL A 286 -30.84 -9.88 3.88
CA VAL A 286 -29.61 -9.61 4.65
C VAL A 286 -29.74 -8.28 5.41
N LYS A 287 -30.21 -7.22 4.75
CA LYS A 287 -30.45 -5.92 5.39
C LYS A 287 -31.48 -6.00 6.52
N ALA A 288 -32.56 -6.76 6.33
CA ALA A 288 -33.59 -6.95 7.34
C ALA A 288 -33.05 -7.67 8.58
N ILE A 289 -32.22 -8.71 8.40
CA ILE A 289 -31.52 -9.39 9.50
C ILE A 289 -30.52 -8.46 10.18
N HIS A 290 -29.72 -7.71 9.41
CA HIS A 290 -28.78 -6.73 9.95
C HIS A 290 -29.48 -5.68 10.83
N ALA A 291 -30.64 -5.19 10.41
CA ALA A 291 -31.43 -4.18 11.14
C ALA A 291 -31.95 -4.66 12.50
N THR A 292 -31.95 -5.97 12.78
CA THR A 292 -32.32 -6.51 14.11
C THR A 292 -31.27 -6.18 15.18
N GLY A 293 -30.03 -5.89 14.78
CA GLY A 293 -28.89 -5.72 15.69
C GLY A 293 -28.41 -7.02 16.34
N GLN A 294 -29.00 -8.17 16.01
CA GLN A 294 -28.58 -9.46 16.55
C GLN A 294 -27.27 -9.94 15.91
N PRO A 295 -26.42 -10.67 16.65
CA PRO A 295 -25.22 -11.29 16.07
C PRO A 295 -25.56 -12.22 14.92
N TYR A 296 -24.89 -12.06 13.78
CA TYR A 296 -25.06 -12.96 12.64
C TYR A 296 -23.77 -13.20 11.88
N ALA A 297 -23.73 -14.23 11.03
CA ALA A 297 -22.69 -14.42 10.03
C ALA A 297 -23.31 -14.88 8.71
N ILE A 298 -22.70 -14.48 7.60
CA ILE A 298 -23.12 -14.89 6.25
C ILE A 298 -22.29 -16.09 5.80
N VAL A 299 -22.99 -17.14 5.37
CA VAL A 299 -22.43 -18.22 4.55
C VAL A 299 -22.82 -17.94 3.11
N LEU A 300 -21.83 -17.65 2.27
CA LEU A 300 -22.03 -17.34 0.86
C LEU A 300 -21.77 -18.60 0.02
N MET A 301 -22.75 -18.97 -0.80
CA MET A 301 -22.70 -20.15 -1.68
C MET A 301 -22.92 -19.75 -3.14
N ASN A 302 -21.95 -19.98 -4.01
CA ASN A 302 -22.00 -19.50 -5.40
C ASN A 302 -21.00 -20.22 -6.31
N GLY A 303 -21.27 -20.23 -7.61
CA GLY A 303 -20.40 -20.84 -8.63
C GLY A 303 -19.43 -19.85 -9.30
N ARG A 304 -19.48 -18.57 -8.95
CA ARG A 304 -18.70 -17.48 -9.53
C ARG A 304 -18.48 -16.35 -8.52
N PRO A 305 -17.56 -15.39 -8.76
CA PRO A 305 -17.52 -14.14 -8.00
C PRO A 305 -18.83 -13.35 -8.09
N LEU A 306 -19.27 -12.77 -6.97
CA LEU A 306 -20.46 -11.95 -6.87
C LEU A 306 -20.12 -10.49 -6.50
N THR A 307 -21.01 -9.57 -6.85
CA THR A 307 -20.98 -8.16 -6.41
C THR A 307 -21.72 -8.01 -5.10
N ILE A 308 -20.97 -7.93 -4.00
CA ILE A 308 -21.49 -8.02 -2.63
C ILE A 308 -21.12 -6.82 -1.76
N ASN A 309 -20.97 -5.64 -2.38
CA ASN A 309 -20.39 -4.44 -1.75
C ASN A 309 -21.06 -4.07 -0.43
N TRP A 310 -22.41 -4.07 -0.39
CA TRP A 310 -23.15 -3.76 0.83
C TRP A 310 -22.88 -4.77 1.95
N MET A 311 -22.79 -6.06 1.63
CA MET A 311 -22.47 -7.09 2.61
C MET A 311 -21.03 -6.93 3.12
N ALA A 312 -20.06 -6.70 2.23
CA ALA A 312 -18.67 -6.48 2.60
C ALA A 312 -18.50 -5.27 3.55
N GLU A 313 -19.27 -4.21 3.35
CA GLU A 313 -19.24 -3.02 4.22
C GLU A 313 -19.97 -3.27 5.55
N ASN A 314 -21.17 -3.86 5.53
CA ASN A 314 -22.08 -3.83 6.68
C ASN A 314 -22.16 -5.13 7.49
N SER A 315 -21.76 -6.27 6.92
CA SER A 315 -21.89 -7.57 7.60
C SER A 315 -20.71 -7.85 8.52
N PRO A 316 -20.93 -8.43 9.71
CA PRO A 316 -19.86 -8.68 10.68
C PRO A 316 -18.93 -9.82 10.24
N ALA A 317 -19.44 -10.85 9.57
CA ALA A 317 -18.64 -11.94 9.03
C ALA A 317 -19.23 -12.49 7.73
N ILE A 318 -18.35 -12.88 6.80
CA ILE A 318 -18.71 -13.49 5.51
C ILE A 318 -17.75 -14.66 5.25
N LEU A 319 -18.28 -15.86 5.14
CA LEU A 319 -17.57 -17.07 4.74
C LEU A 319 -18.02 -17.48 3.33
N GLU A 320 -17.13 -17.38 2.35
CA GLU A 320 -17.33 -17.91 1.00
C GLU A 320 -17.06 -19.41 1.00
N THR A 321 -18.06 -20.18 0.60
CA THR A 321 -18.07 -21.64 0.66
C THR A 321 -18.20 -22.33 -0.69
N TRP A 322 -18.42 -21.54 -1.75
CA TRP A 322 -18.70 -22.02 -3.09
C TRP A 322 -19.89 -23.00 -3.06
N LEU A 323 -19.83 -24.06 -3.87
CA LEU A 323 -20.74 -25.20 -3.81
C LEU A 323 -19.91 -26.44 -3.49
N ALA A 324 -19.88 -26.83 -2.22
CA ALA A 324 -18.79 -27.61 -1.63
C ALA A 324 -18.95 -29.14 -1.66
N GLY A 325 -19.96 -29.65 -2.36
CA GLY A 325 -20.20 -31.07 -2.58
C GLY A 325 -20.93 -31.77 -1.44
N THR A 326 -20.78 -33.10 -1.39
CA THR A 326 -21.57 -34.01 -0.55
C THR A 326 -21.38 -33.81 0.96
N GLU A 327 -20.26 -33.23 1.39
CA GLU A 327 -19.96 -32.96 2.80
C GLU A 327 -20.01 -31.47 3.16
N ALA A 328 -20.60 -30.64 2.29
CA ALA A 328 -20.65 -29.18 2.44
C ALA A 328 -21.15 -28.76 3.82
N GLY A 329 -22.31 -29.23 4.28
CA GLY A 329 -22.88 -28.85 5.56
C GLY A 329 -21.97 -29.18 6.75
N ASN A 330 -21.33 -30.35 6.73
CA ASN A 330 -20.40 -30.76 7.79
C ASN A 330 -19.15 -29.86 7.81
N ALA A 331 -18.56 -29.60 6.65
CA ALA A 331 -17.40 -28.70 6.55
C ALA A 331 -17.75 -27.26 6.98
N ILE A 332 -18.92 -26.76 6.56
CA ILE A 332 -19.39 -25.39 6.88
C ILE A 332 -19.57 -25.25 8.39
N VAL A 333 -20.25 -26.21 9.03
CA VAL A 333 -20.46 -26.19 10.48
C VAL A 333 -19.14 -26.33 11.24
N ASP A 334 -18.23 -27.19 10.80
CA ASP A 334 -16.89 -27.31 11.41
C ASP A 334 -16.12 -25.99 11.34
N THR A 335 -16.22 -25.29 10.21
CA THR A 335 -15.57 -23.98 10.03
C THR A 335 -16.24 -22.92 10.91
N LEU A 336 -17.57 -22.76 10.83
CA LEU A 336 -18.31 -21.74 11.59
C LEU A 336 -18.06 -21.83 13.10
N PHE A 337 -17.87 -23.03 13.65
CA PHE A 337 -17.65 -23.24 15.09
C PHE A 337 -16.17 -23.44 15.46
N GLY A 338 -15.25 -23.26 14.52
CA GLY A 338 -13.81 -23.26 14.76
C GLY A 338 -13.17 -24.63 14.96
N ASP A 339 -13.85 -25.72 14.59
CA ASP A 339 -13.23 -27.04 14.47
C ASP A 339 -12.30 -27.12 13.25
N ALA A 340 -12.62 -26.35 12.20
CA ALA A 340 -11.74 -26.03 11.10
C ALA A 340 -11.42 -24.52 11.08
N ASN A 341 -10.17 -24.17 10.83
CA ASN A 341 -9.76 -22.78 10.62
C ASN A 341 -9.69 -22.49 9.10
N PRO A 342 -10.45 -21.51 8.58
CA PRO A 342 -10.42 -21.20 7.16
C PRO A 342 -9.03 -20.73 6.74
N GLY A 343 -8.57 -21.27 5.61
CA GLY A 343 -7.28 -20.94 5.00
C GLY A 343 -7.31 -20.99 3.47
N GLY A 344 -8.50 -21.04 2.87
CA GLY A 344 -8.69 -20.86 1.44
C GLY A 344 -8.38 -19.43 1.01
N LYS A 345 -7.97 -19.27 -0.24
CA LYS A 345 -7.68 -17.98 -0.88
C LYS A 345 -8.39 -17.90 -2.22
N LEU A 346 -8.88 -16.73 -2.59
CA LEU A 346 -9.58 -16.50 -3.84
C LEU A 346 -8.68 -16.79 -5.06
N PRO A 347 -9.03 -17.75 -5.94
CA PRO A 347 -8.30 -17.97 -7.19
C PRO A 347 -8.74 -16.99 -8.30
N VAL A 348 -9.75 -16.16 -8.04
CA VAL A 348 -10.33 -15.21 -8.98
C VAL A 348 -10.75 -13.94 -8.23
N THR A 349 -10.57 -12.79 -8.88
CA THR A 349 -10.91 -11.48 -8.33
C THR A 349 -12.43 -11.30 -8.17
N PHE A 350 -12.87 -10.73 -7.05
CA PHE A 350 -14.28 -10.29 -6.88
C PHE A 350 -14.43 -8.83 -7.31
N PRO A 351 -15.25 -8.53 -8.34
CA PRO A 351 -15.49 -7.17 -8.77
C PRO A 351 -16.43 -6.43 -7.81
N ARG A 352 -16.43 -5.10 -7.91
CA ARG A 352 -17.39 -4.20 -7.25
C ARG A 352 -18.66 -3.98 -8.06
N SER A 353 -18.59 -4.24 -9.37
CA SER A 353 -19.70 -4.10 -10.32
C SER A 353 -19.41 -4.98 -11.54
N VAL A 354 -20.46 -5.48 -12.19
CA VAL A 354 -20.35 -6.17 -13.50
C VAL A 354 -19.67 -5.28 -14.56
N GLY A 355 -19.81 -3.96 -14.46
CA GLY A 355 -19.18 -2.99 -15.37
C GLY A 355 -17.64 -2.94 -15.29
N GLN A 356 -17.04 -3.55 -14.27
CA GLN A 356 -15.58 -3.70 -14.17
C GLN A 356 -15.04 -4.91 -14.95
N ILE A 357 -15.90 -5.81 -15.43
CA ILE A 357 -15.45 -7.03 -16.07
C ILE A 357 -14.92 -6.71 -17.48
N PRO A 358 -13.72 -7.18 -17.85
CA PRO A 358 -12.83 -8.05 -17.06
C PRO A 358 -11.92 -7.25 -16.08
N ILE A 359 -11.87 -7.71 -14.82
CA ILE A 359 -10.93 -7.24 -13.79
C ILE A 359 -10.11 -8.43 -13.26
N TYR A 360 -8.78 -8.33 -13.30
CA TYR A 360 -7.85 -9.41 -12.97
C TYR A 360 -6.51 -8.82 -12.50
N TYR A 361 -5.79 -9.52 -11.61
CA TYR A 361 -4.61 -8.96 -10.93
C TYR A 361 -3.38 -8.81 -11.84
N ASN A 362 -3.18 -9.72 -12.79
CA ASN A 362 -2.07 -9.72 -13.73
C ASN A 362 -2.38 -8.88 -14.98
N HIS A 363 -2.97 -7.71 -14.76
CA HIS A 363 -3.25 -6.73 -15.82
C HIS A 363 -1.98 -5.97 -16.23
N LYS A 364 -2.00 -5.35 -17.41
CA LYS A 364 -0.94 -4.44 -17.85
C LYS A 364 -1.10 -3.08 -17.16
N ASN A 365 0.00 -2.33 -17.01
CA ASN A 365 -0.02 -1.04 -16.31
C ASN A 365 -0.77 0.08 -17.07
N THR A 366 -0.92 -0.06 -18.40
CA THR A 366 -1.35 1.00 -19.34
C THR A 366 -0.35 2.16 -19.44
N GLY A 367 -0.56 3.09 -20.38
CA GLY A 367 0.24 4.32 -20.47
C GLY A 367 -0.17 5.41 -19.46
N ARG A 368 -1.31 5.24 -18.77
CA ARG A 368 -1.84 6.19 -17.77
C ARG A 368 -2.46 5.40 -16.62
N PRO A 369 -1.64 4.75 -15.77
CA PRO A 369 -2.14 3.92 -14.68
C PRO A 369 -3.07 4.71 -13.75
N PHE A 370 -3.97 3.99 -13.09
CA PHE A 370 -4.94 4.56 -12.16
C PHE A 370 -4.27 5.45 -11.11
N LYS A 371 -4.76 6.69 -11.00
CA LYS A 371 -4.49 7.58 -9.88
C LYS A 371 -5.78 8.30 -9.49
N ALA A 372 -6.17 8.16 -8.22
CA ALA A 372 -7.47 8.64 -7.73
C ALA A 372 -7.67 10.15 -7.98
N SER A 373 -6.63 10.96 -7.78
CA SER A 373 -6.67 12.42 -7.90
C SER A 373 -6.56 12.97 -9.33
N GLU A 374 -6.25 12.14 -10.34
CA GLU A 374 -5.99 12.60 -11.71
C GLU A 374 -7.11 12.16 -12.68
N LYS A 375 -7.77 13.12 -13.36
CA LYS A 375 -8.89 12.86 -14.29
C LYS A 375 -8.51 11.92 -15.43
N TYR A 376 -7.38 12.15 -16.08
CA TYR A 376 -6.99 11.47 -17.31
C TYR A 376 -6.14 10.21 -17.06
N THR A 377 -6.61 9.33 -16.18
CA THR A 377 -6.01 8.01 -15.92
C THR A 377 -6.96 6.89 -16.36
N SER A 378 -6.47 5.66 -16.50
CA SER A 378 -7.28 4.49 -16.85
C SER A 378 -8.16 4.12 -15.64
N LYS A 379 -9.37 4.70 -15.59
CA LYS A 379 -10.31 4.51 -14.49
C LYS A 379 -11.76 4.73 -14.86
N TYR A 380 -12.64 4.16 -14.04
CA TYR A 380 -14.06 4.46 -14.03
C TYR A 380 -14.35 5.78 -13.28
N LEU A 381 -15.49 6.40 -13.57
CA LEU A 381 -15.92 7.66 -12.92
C LEU A 381 -16.80 7.41 -11.69
N ASP A 382 -17.48 6.28 -11.66
CA ASP A 382 -18.63 5.96 -10.82
C ASP A 382 -18.40 4.74 -9.91
N VAL A 383 -17.25 4.08 -10.03
CA VAL A 383 -16.83 2.99 -9.16
C VAL A 383 -15.33 3.09 -8.87
N GLU A 384 -14.93 2.71 -7.66
CA GLU A 384 -13.52 2.58 -7.33
C GLU A 384 -12.86 1.53 -8.25
N ASN A 385 -11.68 1.84 -8.79
CA ASN A 385 -10.98 0.96 -9.72
C ASN A 385 -10.44 -0.35 -9.10
N THR A 386 -10.31 -0.41 -7.77
CA THR A 386 -9.85 -1.61 -7.08
C THR A 386 -10.93 -2.70 -7.14
N PRO A 387 -10.56 -3.98 -7.06
CA PRO A 387 -11.54 -5.03 -6.83
C PRO A 387 -12.16 -4.92 -5.43
N LEU A 388 -13.28 -5.59 -5.20
CA LEU A 388 -13.85 -5.73 -3.86
C LEU A 388 -12.96 -6.66 -3.02
N TYR A 389 -12.56 -7.80 -3.59
CA TYR A 389 -11.54 -8.69 -3.02
C TYR A 389 -10.54 -9.08 -4.11
N PRO A 390 -9.23 -8.86 -3.90
CA PRO A 390 -8.20 -9.16 -4.91
C PRO A 390 -7.92 -10.66 -5.02
N PHE A 391 -7.23 -11.04 -6.10
CA PHE A 391 -6.70 -12.40 -6.26
C PHE A 391 -5.85 -12.80 -5.04
N GLY A 392 -5.98 -14.05 -4.62
CA GLY A 392 -5.26 -14.61 -3.49
C GLY A 392 -5.73 -14.09 -2.12
N TYR A 393 -6.81 -13.32 -2.02
CA TYR A 393 -7.34 -12.83 -0.74
C TYR A 393 -8.03 -13.94 0.06
N GLY A 394 -7.95 -13.87 1.38
CA GLY A 394 -8.68 -14.73 2.31
C GLY A 394 -8.14 -14.61 3.72
N LEU A 395 -9.01 -14.47 4.71
CA LEU A 395 -8.65 -14.34 6.11
C LEU A 395 -8.53 -15.71 6.79
N SER A 396 -8.08 -15.70 8.05
CA SER A 396 -8.03 -16.83 8.96
C SER A 396 -8.57 -16.40 10.33
N TYR A 397 -8.95 -17.36 11.17
CA TYR A 397 -9.21 -17.09 12.59
C TYR A 397 -7.94 -16.78 13.39
N THR A 398 -6.76 -16.98 12.79
CA THR A 398 -5.49 -16.48 13.33
C THR A 398 -4.89 -15.40 12.44
N LYS A 399 -3.80 -14.77 12.89
CA LYS A 399 -3.08 -13.73 12.15
C LYS A 399 -1.68 -14.22 11.81
N PHE A 400 -1.25 -13.92 10.59
CA PHE A 400 0.10 -14.21 10.12
C PHE A 400 0.82 -12.90 9.82
N SER A 401 2.10 -12.82 10.20
CA SER A 401 2.96 -11.72 9.77
C SER A 401 4.14 -12.26 8.98
N PHE A 402 4.54 -11.49 7.98
CA PHE A 402 5.66 -11.77 7.12
C PHE A 402 6.83 -10.85 7.48
N GLY A 403 8.04 -11.39 7.46
CA GLY A 403 9.26 -10.63 7.69
C GLY A 403 10.46 -11.25 7.00
N ASN A 404 11.61 -10.58 7.08
CA ASN A 404 12.89 -11.10 6.60
C ASN A 404 12.85 -11.67 5.17
N LEU A 405 12.19 -10.99 4.23
CA LEU A 405 12.30 -11.33 2.81
C LEU A 405 13.76 -11.20 2.38
N LYS A 406 14.34 -12.28 1.86
CA LYS A 406 15.74 -12.39 1.45
C LYS A 406 15.82 -13.01 0.07
N LEU A 407 16.71 -12.44 -0.73
CA LEU A 407 17.18 -13.01 -1.98
C LEU A 407 18.60 -13.51 -1.74
N ASP A 408 18.93 -14.73 -2.19
CA ASP A 408 20.30 -15.24 -2.08
C ASP A 408 21.29 -14.48 -2.98
N LYS A 409 20.79 -13.89 -4.06
CA LYS A 409 21.52 -13.06 -5.01
C LYS A 409 20.71 -11.81 -5.36
N LEU A 410 21.39 -10.72 -5.72
CA LEU A 410 20.75 -9.51 -6.27
C LEU A 410 20.96 -9.36 -7.77
N GLN A 411 21.85 -10.18 -8.34
CA GLN A 411 22.06 -10.31 -9.78
C GLN A 411 22.12 -11.79 -10.14
N ILE A 412 21.47 -12.17 -11.22
CA ILE A 412 21.58 -13.50 -11.80
C ILE A 412 21.89 -13.42 -13.29
N LYS A 413 22.64 -14.39 -13.80
CA LYS A 413 22.72 -14.63 -15.25
C LYS A 413 21.51 -15.43 -15.72
N PRO A 414 21.13 -15.37 -17.01
CA PRO A 414 19.96 -16.10 -17.53
C PRO A 414 19.94 -17.61 -17.28
N ALA A 415 21.10 -18.25 -17.07
CA ALA A 415 21.20 -19.68 -16.79
C ALA A 415 21.09 -20.02 -15.29
N GLU A 416 21.10 -19.03 -14.41
CA GLU A 416 21.06 -19.24 -12.97
C GLU A 416 19.65 -19.20 -12.41
N SER A 417 19.52 -19.65 -11.17
CA SER A 417 18.34 -19.49 -10.35
C SER A 417 18.57 -18.50 -9.21
N LEU A 418 17.47 -17.91 -8.75
CA LEU A 418 17.38 -17.05 -7.58
C LEU A 418 16.56 -17.75 -6.50
N LYS A 419 17.10 -17.85 -5.28
CA LYS A 419 16.37 -18.32 -4.11
C LYS A 419 15.73 -17.12 -3.39
N VAL A 420 14.42 -17.21 -3.17
CA VAL A 420 13.63 -16.23 -2.42
C VAL A 420 13.19 -16.87 -1.11
N SER A 421 13.61 -16.34 0.03
CA SER A 421 13.25 -16.82 1.36
C SER A 421 12.45 -15.77 2.11
N VAL A 422 11.37 -16.16 2.78
CA VAL A 422 10.60 -15.26 3.66
C VAL A 422 10.30 -15.95 4.98
N ASP A 423 10.30 -15.21 6.08
CA ASP A 423 9.80 -15.72 7.34
C ASP A 423 8.30 -15.41 7.46
N ILE A 424 7.54 -16.42 7.85
CA ILE A 424 6.13 -16.30 8.24
C ILE A 424 6.00 -16.75 9.69
N ILE A 425 5.28 -15.98 10.50
CA ILE A 425 4.96 -16.33 11.88
C ILE A 425 3.46 -16.22 12.10
N ASN A 426 2.89 -17.22 12.79
CA ASN A 426 1.53 -17.14 13.29
C ASN A 426 1.54 -16.32 14.60
N THR A 427 1.06 -15.09 14.54
CA THR A 427 1.03 -14.16 15.68
C THR A 427 -0.27 -14.22 16.48
N GLY A 428 -1.22 -15.07 16.08
CA GLY A 428 -2.46 -15.24 16.82
C GLY A 428 -2.37 -16.36 17.87
N ARG A 429 -3.54 -16.81 18.33
CA ARG A 429 -3.67 -17.70 19.50
C ARG A 429 -3.98 -19.16 19.16
N ILE A 430 -4.31 -19.45 17.90
CA ILE A 430 -4.67 -20.78 17.44
C ILE A 430 -3.86 -21.16 16.22
N ALA A 431 -3.77 -22.46 15.95
CA ALA A 431 -3.17 -22.95 14.72
C ALA A 431 -4.01 -22.55 13.50
N GLY A 432 -3.36 -22.36 12.35
CA GLY A 432 -4.05 -22.04 11.11
C GLY A 432 -3.18 -22.29 9.89
N ASP A 433 -3.83 -22.31 8.74
CA ASP A 433 -3.18 -22.37 7.43
C ASP A 433 -3.02 -20.96 6.84
N GLU A 434 -1.89 -20.75 6.17
CA GLU A 434 -1.66 -19.59 5.31
C GLU A 434 -1.08 -20.06 3.97
N VAL A 435 -1.43 -19.40 2.88
CA VAL A 435 -0.86 -19.60 1.54
C VAL A 435 0.07 -18.44 1.25
N VAL A 436 1.38 -18.68 1.41
CA VAL A 436 2.44 -17.74 1.04
C VAL A 436 2.52 -17.66 -0.47
N GLN A 437 2.34 -16.48 -1.05
CA GLN A 437 2.27 -16.26 -2.50
C GLN A 437 3.47 -15.45 -2.98
N LEU A 438 4.14 -15.91 -4.03
CA LEU A 438 5.28 -15.27 -4.69
C LEU A 438 4.85 -14.72 -6.06
N TYR A 439 5.05 -13.43 -6.25
CA TYR A 439 4.80 -12.74 -7.51
C TYR A 439 6.07 -12.10 -8.04
N ILE A 440 6.14 -11.92 -9.36
CA ILE A 440 7.17 -11.11 -10.01
C ILE A 440 6.54 -9.98 -10.83
N ASN A 441 7.32 -8.93 -11.04
CA ASN A 441 7.11 -7.95 -12.10
C ASN A 441 8.43 -7.76 -12.85
N ASP A 442 8.38 -7.89 -14.17
CA ASP A 442 9.45 -7.49 -15.07
C ASP A 442 9.23 -6.01 -15.42
N VAL A 443 10.13 -5.15 -14.94
CA VAL A 443 9.90 -3.70 -14.85
C VAL A 443 9.90 -3.05 -16.24
N ALA A 444 10.76 -3.53 -17.13
CA ALA A 444 10.90 -3.01 -18.49
C ALA A 444 11.35 -4.11 -19.44
N ALA A 445 10.58 -4.31 -20.51
CA ALA A 445 10.83 -5.33 -21.51
C ALA A 445 10.42 -4.86 -22.91
N SER A 446 10.79 -5.61 -23.94
CA SER A 446 10.46 -5.31 -25.35
C SER A 446 8.97 -5.33 -25.68
N VAL A 447 8.15 -5.91 -24.79
CA VAL A 447 6.68 -5.89 -24.80
C VAL A 447 6.16 -5.56 -23.39
N THR A 448 4.95 -5.02 -23.29
CA THR A 448 4.40 -4.65 -21.97
C THR A 448 4.18 -5.88 -21.09
N ARG A 449 4.68 -5.84 -19.86
CA ARG A 449 4.55 -6.93 -18.87
C ARG A 449 3.44 -6.62 -17.86
N PRO A 450 2.81 -7.65 -17.25
CA PRO A 450 1.82 -7.45 -16.20
C PRO A 450 2.42 -6.76 -14.97
N VAL A 451 1.59 -6.03 -14.22
CA VAL A 451 2.02 -5.35 -12.97
C VAL A 451 2.47 -6.33 -11.89
N LYS A 452 1.92 -7.55 -11.87
CA LYS A 452 2.37 -8.70 -11.07
C LYS A 452 1.95 -10.00 -11.76
N GLU A 453 2.74 -11.06 -11.63
CA GLU A 453 2.39 -12.41 -12.07
C GLU A 453 2.76 -13.43 -10.99
N LEU A 454 1.84 -14.33 -10.64
CA LEU A 454 2.12 -15.42 -9.70
C LEU A 454 3.17 -16.36 -10.30
N ARG A 455 4.21 -16.69 -9.52
CA ARG A 455 5.29 -17.62 -9.89
C ARG A 455 5.53 -18.72 -8.88
N GLY A 456 4.86 -18.67 -7.73
CA GLY A 456 4.86 -19.76 -6.78
C GLY A 456 3.92 -19.49 -5.62
N PHE A 457 3.49 -20.55 -4.96
CA PHE A 457 2.81 -20.46 -3.68
C PHE A 457 3.11 -21.67 -2.82
N LYS A 458 3.03 -21.52 -1.50
CA LYS A 458 3.21 -22.59 -0.53
C LYS A 458 2.18 -22.44 0.58
N ARG A 459 1.34 -23.47 0.75
CA ARG A 459 0.46 -23.58 1.92
C ARG A 459 1.27 -24.09 3.11
N VAL A 460 1.18 -23.40 4.24
CA VAL A 460 1.84 -23.78 5.50
C VAL A 460 0.83 -23.76 6.63
N THR A 461 0.90 -24.79 7.50
CA THR A 461 0.18 -24.83 8.77
C THR A 461 1.14 -24.48 9.89
N LEU A 462 0.78 -23.50 10.72
CA LEU A 462 1.60 -23.04 11.84
C LEU A 462 0.79 -23.04 13.13
N LYS A 463 1.37 -23.55 14.21
CA LYS A 463 0.84 -23.38 15.58
C LYS A 463 0.95 -21.92 16.02
N ALA A 464 0.22 -21.53 17.06
CA ALA A 464 0.33 -20.20 17.65
C ALA A 464 1.79 -19.90 18.06
N GLY A 465 2.31 -18.74 17.65
CA GLY A 465 3.70 -18.34 17.87
C GLY A 465 4.75 -19.06 17.01
N GLU A 466 4.37 -20.08 16.23
CA GLU A 466 5.31 -20.80 15.36
C GLU A 466 5.77 -19.90 14.21
N LYS A 467 7.09 -19.87 14.00
CA LYS A 467 7.75 -19.21 12.89
C LYS A 467 8.34 -20.24 11.93
N ARG A 468 8.16 -20.05 10.63
CA ARG A 468 8.73 -20.88 9.57
C ARG A 468 9.33 -20.02 8.46
N THR A 469 10.47 -20.44 7.92
CA THR A 469 11.03 -19.86 6.70
C THR A 469 10.50 -20.62 5.50
N VAL A 470 9.97 -19.90 4.52
CA VAL A 470 9.43 -20.43 3.27
C VAL A 470 10.32 -20.02 2.11
N ASP A 471 10.83 -21.02 1.40
CA ASP A 471 11.75 -20.85 0.29
C ASP A 471 11.07 -21.06 -1.07
N PHE A 472 11.41 -20.24 -2.05
CA PHE A 472 11.07 -20.39 -3.45
C PHE A 472 12.33 -20.32 -4.32
N VAL A 473 12.26 -20.92 -5.51
CA VAL A 473 13.36 -20.86 -6.49
C VAL A 473 12.81 -20.34 -7.81
N LEU A 474 13.24 -19.14 -8.20
CA LEU A 474 12.97 -18.56 -9.51
C LEU A 474 14.07 -19.00 -10.47
N SER A 475 13.70 -19.65 -11.58
CA SER A 475 14.60 -20.11 -12.63
C SER A 475 14.30 -19.32 -13.90
N ARG A 476 15.08 -19.50 -14.96
CA ARG A 476 14.77 -18.93 -16.29
C ARG A 476 13.32 -19.14 -16.71
N LYS A 477 12.76 -20.34 -16.54
CA LYS A 477 11.36 -20.65 -16.90
C LYS A 477 10.34 -19.80 -16.14
N HIS A 478 10.69 -19.34 -14.94
CA HIS A 478 9.82 -18.48 -14.14
C HIS A 478 9.91 -17.00 -14.57
N LEU A 479 10.97 -16.61 -15.28
CA LEU A 479 11.25 -15.22 -15.64
C LEU A 479 11.06 -14.94 -17.13
N GLU A 480 11.18 -15.96 -17.99
CA GLU A 480 11.01 -15.80 -19.43
C GLU A 480 9.56 -15.48 -19.81
N PHE A 481 9.43 -14.77 -20.92
CA PHE A 481 8.16 -14.43 -21.55
C PHE A 481 8.31 -14.50 -23.08
N LEU A 482 7.25 -14.28 -23.86
CA LEU A 482 7.38 -14.30 -25.32
C LEU A 482 7.87 -12.94 -25.84
N GLY A 483 8.95 -12.92 -26.61
CA GLY A 483 9.45 -11.73 -27.31
C GLY A 483 8.50 -11.27 -28.42
N ARG A 484 8.86 -10.22 -29.16
CA ARG A 484 8.04 -9.66 -30.26
C ARG A 484 7.73 -10.67 -31.37
N ASP A 485 8.60 -11.65 -31.55
CA ASP A 485 8.54 -12.77 -32.51
C ASP A 485 7.82 -14.02 -31.96
N LEU A 486 7.19 -13.89 -30.78
CA LEU A 486 6.52 -14.98 -30.06
C LEU A 486 7.45 -16.13 -29.60
N GLN A 487 8.76 -15.89 -29.53
CA GLN A 487 9.72 -16.85 -28.99
C GLN A 487 10.00 -16.60 -27.50
N PRO A 488 10.21 -17.64 -26.67
CA PRO A 488 10.61 -17.46 -25.27
C PRO A 488 11.93 -16.70 -25.17
N VAL A 489 11.92 -15.59 -24.43
CA VAL A 489 13.06 -14.73 -24.17
C VAL A 489 13.12 -14.37 -22.68
N LEU A 490 14.34 -14.24 -22.17
CA LEU A 490 14.62 -13.61 -20.89
C LEU A 490 15.53 -12.42 -21.18
N GLU A 491 14.99 -11.22 -21.07
CA GLU A 491 15.73 -9.99 -21.31
C GLU A 491 16.51 -9.58 -20.05
N PRO A 492 17.75 -9.07 -20.19
CA PRO A 492 18.45 -8.45 -19.07
C PRO A 492 17.69 -7.22 -18.59
N GLY A 493 17.59 -7.04 -17.27
CA GLY A 493 16.79 -5.96 -16.69
C GLY A 493 16.43 -6.17 -15.24
N GLU A 494 15.72 -5.19 -14.68
CA GLU A 494 15.26 -5.19 -13.30
C GLU A 494 13.97 -6.01 -13.15
N PHE A 495 13.94 -6.86 -12.13
CA PHE A 495 12.76 -7.61 -11.72
C PHE A 495 12.41 -7.27 -10.27
N GLN A 496 11.13 -7.05 -10.00
CA GLN A 496 10.60 -6.94 -8.65
C GLN A 496 10.01 -8.28 -8.21
N VAL A 497 10.29 -8.66 -6.96
CA VAL A 497 9.73 -9.85 -6.31
C VAL A 497 8.82 -9.39 -5.19
N PHE A 498 7.62 -9.95 -5.12
CA PHE A 498 6.66 -9.69 -4.06
C PHE A 498 6.31 -10.99 -3.34
N VAL A 499 6.25 -10.95 -2.01
CA VAL A 499 5.79 -12.08 -1.20
C VAL A 499 4.77 -11.61 -0.18
N GLY A 500 3.59 -12.23 -0.16
CA GLY A 500 2.50 -11.82 0.72
C GLY A 500 1.39 -12.86 0.87
N THR A 501 0.29 -12.42 1.48
CA THR A 501 -0.92 -13.22 1.75
C THR A 501 -1.97 -13.13 0.62
N SER A 502 -1.80 -12.19 -0.33
CA SER A 502 -2.65 -12.00 -1.52
C SER A 502 -1.85 -11.27 -2.61
N SER A 503 -2.47 -10.98 -3.77
CA SER A 503 -1.84 -10.14 -4.81
C SER A 503 -1.71 -8.66 -4.43
N ASP A 504 -2.42 -8.22 -3.39
CA ASP A 504 -2.39 -6.85 -2.90
C ASP A 504 -1.43 -6.70 -1.70
N GLY A 505 -0.65 -5.62 -1.69
CA GLY A 505 0.43 -5.43 -0.71
C GLY A 505 1.55 -6.47 -0.77
N GLY A 506 2.11 -6.82 0.39
CA GLY A 506 3.21 -7.77 0.58
C GLY A 506 4.58 -7.15 0.77
N LEU A 507 5.56 -7.98 1.15
CA LEU A 507 6.98 -7.60 1.17
C LEU A 507 7.51 -7.56 -0.26
N GLN A 508 8.39 -6.60 -0.54
CA GLN A 508 8.99 -6.43 -1.86
C GLN A 508 10.51 -6.46 -1.79
N SER A 509 11.13 -7.02 -2.82
CA SER A 509 12.57 -6.92 -3.09
C SER A 509 12.82 -6.77 -4.60
N VAL A 510 14.06 -6.51 -4.97
CA VAL A 510 14.46 -6.26 -6.36
C VAL A 510 15.74 -7.04 -6.66
N PHE A 511 15.82 -7.62 -7.85
CA PHE A 511 17.04 -8.22 -8.40
C PHE A 511 17.15 -7.90 -9.89
N GLU A 512 18.32 -8.14 -10.47
CA GLU A 512 18.60 -7.86 -11.87
C GLU A 512 19.04 -9.12 -12.62
N VAL A 513 18.58 -9.28 -13.86
CA VAL A 513 19.13 -10.26 -14.80
C VAL A 513 20.20 -9.58 -15.64
N VAL A 514 21.44 -10.11 -15.63
CA VAL A 514 22.61 -9.50 -16.30
C VAL A 514 23.27 -10.45 -17.30
N THR A 515 23.85 -9.91 -18.39
CA THR A 515 24.60 -10.70 -19.39
C THR A 515 26.01 -11.09 -18.92
N ALA A 516 26.62 -10.24 -18.10
CA ALA A 516 27.88 -10.49 -17.41
C ALA A 516 27.82 -9.84 -16.01
N TYR A 517 28.44 -10.44 -15.00
CA TYR A 517 28.56 -9.78 -13.71
C TYR A 517 29.50 -8.59 -13.85
N SER A 518 29.07 -7.43 -13.37
CA SER A 518 29.95 -6.27 -13.24
C SER A 518 30.72 -6.37 -11.92
N PRO A 519 32.01 -5.98 -11.85
CA PRO A 519 32.70 -5.82 -10.57
C PRO A 519 32.21 -4.54 -9.90
N ALA A 520 30.99 -4.58 -9.33
CA ALA A 520 30.43 -3.54 -8.49
C ALA A 520 29.58 -4.17 -7.37
N ASN A 521 29.94 -3.80 -6.14
CA ASN A 521 29.59 -4.46 -4.88
C ASN A 521 28.06 -4.49 -4.58
N PRO A 522 27.51 -5.59 -4.01
CA PRO A 522 26.07 -5.75 -3.74
C PRO A 522 25.60 -4.87 -2.56
N ARG A 523 24.42 -4.22 -2.70
CA ARG A 523 23.79 -3.43 -1.62
C ARG A 523 23.01 -4.32 -0.65
N THR A 524 23.49 -4.31 0.59
CA THR A 524 23.00 -4.95 1.81
C THR A 524 21.53 -4.63 2.15
N ALA A 525 20.76 -5.69 2.41
CA ALA A 525 19.66 -5.65 3.38
C ALA A 525 20.20 -5.18 4.74
N ALA A 526 19.38 -4.42 5.47
CA ALA A 526 19.73 -3.85 6.77
C ALA A 526 20.17 -4.92 7.78
N LYS A 527 21.48 -5.13 7.86
CA LYS A 527 22.32 -5.51 9.01
C LYS A 527 23.75 -5.32 8.49
N ASP A 528 24.54 -4.52 9.19
CA ASP A 528 25.81 -3.92 8.76
C ASP A 528 25.69 -2.77 7.74
N VAL A 529 25.35 -1.60 8.29
CA VAL A 529 25.75 -0.32 7.71
C VAL A 529 27.28 -0.37 7.60
N GLY A 530 27.86 -0.34 6.40
CA GLY A 530 29.30 -0.10 6.24
C GLY A 530 29.74 1.19 6.96
N PRO A 531 31.00 1.66 6.88
CA PRO A 531 31.42 2.86 7.61
C PRO A 531 30.43 4.02 7.40
N ILE A 532 29.89 4.57 8.50
CA ILE A 532 29.07 5.79 8.47
C ILE A 532 29.93 6.85 7.76
N GLU A 533 29.32 7.70 6.92
CA GLU A 533 30.08 8.79 6.29
C GLU A 533 30.90 9.52 7.37
N PRO A 534 32.18 9.85 7.09
CA PRO A 534 32.99 10.56 8.05
C PRO A 534 32.29 11.86 8.42
N ALA A 535 32.38 12.22 9.70
CA ALA A 535 31.86 13.50 10.16
C ALA A 535 32.49 14.65 9.36
N PRO A 536 31.77 15.76 9.12
CA PRO A 536 32.33 16.85 8.35
C PRO A 536 33.62 17.35 9.02
N ALA A 537 34.68 17.52 8.23
CA ALA A 537 36.01 17.86 8.73
C ALA A 537 36.13 19.34 9.14
N SER A 538 35.33 20.21 8.51
CA SER A 538 35.29 21.65 8.79
C SER A 538 33.93 22.25 8.36
N PRO A 539 33.54 23.39 8.93
CA PRO A 539 32.37 24.15 8.46
C PRO A 539 32.62 24.74 7.07
N THR A 540 31.56 24.78 6.24
CA THR A 540 31.62 25.26 4.84
C THR A 540 30.46 26.23 4.57
N PRO A 541 30.74 27.52 4.28
CA PRO A 541 29.74 28.52 3.89
C PRO A 541 28.92 28.09 2.66
N THR A 542 27.71 28.64 2.48
CA THR A 542 26.90 28.36 1.28
C THR A 542 27.30 29.22 0.09
N ALA A 543 27.77 30.44 0.35
CA ALA A 543 28.23 31.38 -0.66
C ALA A 543 29.27 32.34 -0.09
N ALA A 544 30.07 32.95 -0.96
CA ALA A 544 30.91 34.07 -0.59
C ALA A 544 30.05 35.31 -0.31
N VAL A 545 30.24 35.95 0.85
CA VAL A 545 29.49 37.13 1.27
C VAL A 545 30.41 38.34 1.23
N SER A 546 29.96 39.44 0.61
CA SER A 546 30.75 40.69 0.57
C SER A 546 30.95 41.27 1.98
N PRO A 547 31.99 42.09 2.23
CA PRO A 547 32.19 42.71 3.55
C PRO A 547 30.97 43.52 4.03
N ALA A 548 30.29 44.21 3.12
CA ALA A 548 29.09 45.00 3.43
C ALA A 548 27.89 44.10 3.78
N ASP A 549 27.67 43.03 3.02
CA ASP A 549 26.60 42.09 3.31
C ASP A 549 26.88 41.30 4.59
N ASN A 550 28.15 40.98 4.86
CA ASN A 550 28.55 40.32 6.10
C ASN A 550 28.34 41.23 7.32
N ALA A 551 28.58 42.53 7.19
CA ALA A 551 28.27 43.51 8.25
C ALA A 551 26.77 43.62 8.51
N PHE A 552 25.94 43.60 7.45
CA PHE A 552 24.49 43.57 7.58
C PHE A 552 24.01 42.29 8.27
N LEU A 553 24.51 41.13 7.85
CA LEU A 553 24.14 39.84 8.44
C LEU A 553 24.60 39.73 9.91
N GLU A 554 25.76 40.27 10.26
CA GLU A 554 26.23 40.35 11.65
C GLU A 554 25.27 41.16 12.53
N ASP A 555 24.89 42.36 12.08
CA ASP A 555 23.91 43.21 12.79
C ASP A 555 22.56 42.50 12.93
N MET A 556 22.08 41.87 11.85
CA MET A 556 20.84 41.10 11.85
C MET A 556 20.87 39.96 12.86
N GLN A 557 21.86 39.07 12.76
CA GLN A 557 21.97 37.91 13.65
C GLN A 557 22.16 38.31 15.11
N ARG A 558 22.96 39.34 15.40
CA ARG A 558 23.17 39.79 16.77
C ARG A 558 21.88 40.30 17.41
N ARG A 559 21.07 41.05 16.66
CA ARG A 559 19.74 41.51 17.09
C ARG A 559 18.77 40.35 17.26
N THR A 560 18.72 39.44 16.31
CA THR A 560 17.88 38.24 16.38
C THR A 560 18.28 37.36 17.58
N PHE A 561 19.57 37.20 17.85
CA PHE A 561 20.06 36.49 19.04
C PHE A 561 19.69 37.21 20.34
N GLN A 562 19.67 38.54 20.35
CA GLN A 562 19.29 39.32 21.52
C GLN A 562 17.90 38.95 22.03
N TYR A 563 16.96 38.57 21.15
CA TYR A 563 15.65 38.04 21.55
C TYR A 563 15.79 36.79 22.42
N PHE A 564 16.54 35.78 21.95
CA PHE A 564 16.78 34.55 22.70
C PHE A 564 17.54 34.79 24.01
N TRP A 565 18.38 35.81 24.04
CA TRP A 565 19.10 36.21 25.25
C TRP A 565 18.19 36.89 26.29
N ASP A 566 17.34 37.80 25.84
CA ASP A 566 16.45 38.60 26.69
C ASP A 566 15.22 37.80 27.16
N HIS A 567 14.73 36.86 26.33
CA HIS A 567 13.44 36.19 26.53
C HIS A 567 13.51 34.68 26.74
N SER A 568 14.70 34.12 26.95
CA SER A 568 14.84 32.79 27.54
C SER A 568 15.03 32.90 29.05
N ASN A 569 14.21 32.16 29.80
CA ASN A 569 14.30 32.10 31.24
C ASN A 569 15.66 31.51 31.64
N SER A 570 16.42 32.23 32.47
CA SER A 570 17.79 31.83 32.82
C SER A 570 17.84 30.58 33.70
N ALA A 571 16.77 30.25 34.43
CA ALA A 571 16.74 29.13 35.37
C ALA A 571 16.32 27.80 34.74
N ASN A 572 15.46 27.83 33.71
CA ASN A 572 14.95 26.61 33.07
C ASN A 572 15.18 26.57 31.55
N GLY A 573 15.68 27.66 30.95
CA GLY A 573 16.00 27.75 29.53
C GLY A 573 14.83 27.87 28.57
N LEU A 574 13.58 27.82 29.04
CA LEU A 574 12.40 27.99 28.18
C LEU A 574 12.42 29.38 27.53
N THR A 575 12.14 29.44 26.23
CA THR A 575 12.09 30.69 25.46
C THR A 575 10.64 31.07 25.18
N LEU A 576 10.29 32.34 25.39
CA LEU A 576 8.98 32.88 24.99
C LEU A 576 8.65 32.55 23.53
N ASP A 577 7.38 32.33 23.24
CA ASP A 577 6.85 32.17 21.88
C ASP A 577 6.95 33.49 21.09
N ARG A 578 6.67 34.60 21.77
CA ARG A 578 6.67 35.94 21.17
C ARG A 578 6.94 37.04 22.19
N ALA A 579 7.45 38.17 21.72
CA ALA A 579 7.63 39.39 22.50
C ALA A 579 7.42 40.63 21.63
N GLY A 580 7.28 41.80 22.27
CA GLY A 580 7.15 43.06 21.55
C GLY A 580 8.43 43.43 20.79
N THR A 581 8.29 44.11 19.66
CA THR A 581 9.40 44.69 18.90
C THR A 581 10.18 45.75 19.69
N ASP A 582 9.57 46.30 20.75
CA ASP A 582 10.16 47.23 21.71
C ASP A 582 11.07 46.55 22.75
N GLY A 583 11.07 45.23 22.83
CA GLY A 583 11.83 44.44 23.79
C GLY A 583 11.05 43.96 25.01
N ASN A 584 9.78 44.35 25.15
CA ASN A 584 8.99 43.99 26.33
C ASN A 584 8.26 42.65 26.12
N ALA A 585 8.25 41.82 27.17
CA ALA A 585 7.33 40.70 27.22
C ALA A 585 5.88 41.19 27.33
N LYS A 586 4.92 40.35 26.90
CA LYS A 586 3.50 40.71 26.99
C LYS A 586 3.07 40.96 28.45
N PRO A 587 2.24 41.98 28.73
CA PRO A 587 1.84 42.29 30.10
C PRO A 587 0.93 41.21 30.69
N LYS A 588 0.90 41.13 32.02
CA LYS A 588 0.00 40.22 32.75
C LYS A 588 -1.46 40.46 32.34
N GLY A 589 -2.18 39.40 31.99
CA GLY A 589 -3.55 39.46 31.47
C GLY A 589 -3.66 39.38 29.94
N HIS A 590 -2.55 39.55 29.20
CA HIS A 590 -2.51 39.24 27.76
C HIS A 590 -2.50 37.72 27.54
N ASN A 591 -3.16 37.21 26.50
CA ASN A 591 -3.27 35.76 26.25
C ASN A 591 -1.90 35.06 26.12
N SER A 592 -0.96 35.70 25.43
CA SER A 592 0.43 35.23 25.25
C SER A 592 1.39 35.62 26.37
N HIS A 593 0.88 36.15 27.50
CA HIS A 593 1.73 36.42 28.66
C HIS A 593 2.35 35.13 29.18
N ASN A 594 3.68 35.14 29.29
CA ASN A 594 4.47 34.06 29.87
C ASN A 594 4.35 32.72 29.12
N VAL A 595 4.02 32.74 27.83
CA VAL A 595 3.92 31.51 27.03
C VAL A 595 5.22 31.26 26.29
N ALA A 596 5.88 30.15 26.63
CA ALA A 596 7.06 29.63 25.98
C ALA A 596 6.72 28.61 24.89
N SER A 597 7.56 28.54 23.86
CA SER A 597 7.48 27.54 22.79
C SER A 597 8.67 26.58 22.85
N THR A 598 8.38 25.29 22.74
CA THR A 598 9.40 24.24 22.66
C THR A 598 10.29 24.43 21.43
N ALA A 599 9.71 24.80 20.28
CA ALA A 599 10.49 25.07 19.08
C ALA A 599 11.41 26.30 19.24
N ALA A 600 10.91 27.40 19.80
CA ALA A 600 11.72 28.60 20.06
C ALA A 600 12.92 28.28 20.96
N THR A 601 12.73 27.41 21.95
CA THR A 601 13.80 26.93 22.82
C THR A 601 14.86 26.12 22.07
N GLY A 602 14.46 25.29 21.10
CA GLY A 602 15.38 24.60 20.18
C GLY A 602 16.26 25.54 19.36
N PHE A 603 15.66 26.63 18.84
CA PHE A 603 16.42 27.69 18.17
C PHE A 603 17.35 28.44 19.12
N ALA A 604 16.92 28.75 20.34
CA ALA A 604 17.73 29.42 21.36
C ALA A 604 19.02 28.64 21.69
N LEU A 605 18.92 27.32 21.85
CA LEU A 605 20.05 26.42 22.09
C LEU A 605 21.09 26.52 20.96
N SER A 606 20.64 26.48 19.71
CA SER A 606 21.52 26.70 18.55
C SER A 606 22.13 28.12 18.57
N GLY A 607 21.34 29.12 18.95
CA GLY A 607 21.77 30.51 19.12
C GLY A 607 22.89 30.69 20.15
N TYR A 608 22.88 29.95 21.26
CA TYR A 608 23.96 30.02 22.26
C TYR A 608 25.31 29.56 21.70
N CYS A 609 25.30 28.57 20.80
CA CYS A 609 26.50 28.16 20.08
C CYS A 609 27.01 29.25 19.13
N ILE A 610 26.11 29.86 18.37
CA ILE A 610 26.44 30.97 17.47
C ILE A 610 27.04 32.13 18.27
N ALA A 611 26.40 32.53 19.37
CA ALA A 611 26.82 33.67 20.16
C ALA A 611 28.16 33.44 20.88
N ALA A 612 28.42 32.23 21.37
CA ALA A 612 29.70 31.87 21.96
C ALA A 612 30.82 31.85 20.91
N ASP A 613 30.53 31.32 19.71
CA ASP A 613 31.48 31.25 18.60
C ASP A 613 31.82 32.62 18.00
N ARG A 614 30.82 33.50 17.91
CA ARG A 614 30.95 34.89 17.43
C ARG A 614 31.46 35.86 18.51
N GLY A 615 31.55 35.42 19.77
CA GLY A 615 32.00 36.25 20.89
C GLY A 615 31.00 37.31 21.36
N TRP A 616 29.70 37.14 21.07
CA TRP A 616 28.65 38.03 21.60
C TRP A 616 28.40 37.83 23.09
N VAL A 617 28.62 36.60 23.56
CA VAL A 617 28.60 36.20 24.97
C VAL A 617 29.80 35.32 25.26
N THR A 618 30.19 35.19 26.53
CA THR A 618 31.28 34.27 26.89
C THR A 618 30.84 32.82 26.72
N LYS A 619 31.78 31.93 26.39
CA LYS A 619 31.52 30.47 26.31
C LYS A 619 30.93 29.93 27.61
N THR A 620 31.39 30.43 28.77
CA THR A 620 30.86 30.04 30.09
C THR A 620 29.38 30.37 30.25
N GLN A 621 28.98 31.61 29.91
CA GLN A 621 27.58 32.02 30.01
C GLN A 621 26.67 31.23 29.07
N ALA A 622 27.15 30.93 27.86
CA ALA A 622 26.41 30.10 26.90
C ALA A 622 26.25 28.65 27.40
N ILE A 623 27.30 28.07 27.98
CA ILE A 623 27.27 26.73 28.59
C ILE A 623 26.30 26.70 29.77
N GLU A 624 26.31 27.71 30.63
CA GLU A 624 25.41 27.79 31.79
C GLU A 624 23.93 27.80 31.37
N ARG A 625 23.54 28.68 30.44
CA ARG A 625 22.16 28.70 29.93
C ARG A 625 21.77 27.40 29.24
N THR A 626 22.70 26.80 28.50
CA THR A 626 22.50 25.50 27.85
C THR A 626 22.23 24.41 28.89
N LYS A 627 23.02 24.34 29.97
CA LYS A 627 22.81 23.35 31.05
C LYS A 627 21.45 23.52 31.69
N ASN A 628 21.06 24.74 32.03
CA ASN A 628 19.77 24.99 32.68
C ASN A 628 18.59 24.52 31.80
N ALA A 629 18.65 24.78 30.48
CA ALA A 629 17.68 24.27 29.52
C ALA A 629 17.65 22.74 29.47
N LEU A 630 18.82 22.11 29.32
CA LEU A 630 18.94 20.66 29.21
C LEU A 630 18.53 19.96 30.51
N GLU A 631 18.89 20.48 31.68
CA GLU A 631 18.48 19.94 32.98
C GLU A 631 16.97 20.01 33.17
N PHE A 632 16.35 21.11 32.74
CA PHE A 632 14.90 21.24 32.74
C PHE A 632 14.23 20.18 31.85
N PHE A 633 14.61 20.07 30.58
CA PHE A 633 14.01 19.07 29.68
C PHE A 633 14.35 17.63 30.06
N ALA A 634 15.53 17.38 30.62
CA ALA A 634 15.94 16.06 31.09
C ALA A 634 15.10 15.61 32.29
N ASN A 635 14.84 16.49 33.25
CA ASN A 635 14.42 16.08 34.59
C ASN A 635 13.10 16.71 35.10
N ARG A 636 12.66 17.83 34.53
CA ARG A 636 11.54 18.63 35.08
C ARG A 636 10.38 18.81 34.10
N ALA A 637 10.66 18.98 32.81
CA ALA A 637 9.63 19.17 31.81
C ALA A 637 8.70 17.95 31.75
N PHE A 638 7.40 18.20 31.81
CA PHE A 638 6.44 17.14 31.58
C PHE A 638 6.64 16.56 30.17
N ASN A 639 6.72 15.25 30.09
CA ASN A 639 6.79 14.53 28.83
C ASN A 639 5.98 13.26 28.88
N LYS A 640 5.50 12.81 27.72
CA LYS A 640 4.89 11.49 27.57
C LYS A 640 5.71 10.70 26.56
N ASN A 641 6.33 9.61 27.02
CA ASN A 641 7.25 8.79 26.22
C ASN A 641 8.37 9.63 25.57
N GLY A 642 8.89 10.62 26.30
CA GLY A 642 9.94 11.53 25.85
C GLY A 642 9.48 12.70 24.99
N TRP A 643 8.20 12.80 24.62
CA TRP A 643 7.66 13.90 23.83
C TRP A 643 7.14 15.06 24.69
N PHE A 644 7.34 16.30 24.24
CA PHE A 644 7.03 17.52 25.00
C PHE A 644 5.84 18.30 24.43
N TYR A 645 5.21 19.11 25.27
CA TYR A 645 4.15 20.04 24.84
C TYR A 645 4.69 21.08 23.86
N HIS A 646 3.83 21.55 22.96
CA HIS A 646 4.12 22.66 22.06
C HIS A 646 4.35 23.95 22.85
N TRP A 647 3.36 24.33 23.67
CA TRP A 647 3.41 25.54 24.51
C TRP A 647 3.39 25.23 26.00
N MET A 648 4.28 25.89 26.73
CA MET A 648 4.46 25.78 28.18
C MET A 648 4.51 27.15 28.84
N ASP A 649 4.25 27.22 30.14
CA ASP A 649 4.47 28.42 30.94
C ASP A 649 5.98 28.63 31.08
N LEU A 650 6.45 29.85 30.81
CA LEU A 650 7.87 30.19 30.81
C LEU A 650 8.54 29.91 32.15
N GLU A 651 7.84 30.10 33.27
CA GLU A 651 8.42 29.95 34.60
C GLU A 651 8.27 28.52 35.13
N THR A 652 7.06 27.97 35.03
CA THR A 652 6.74 26.69 35.67
C THR A 652 6.98 25.48 34.76
N GLY A 653 6.92 25.66 33.45
CA GLY A 653 6.92 24.55 32.49
C GLY A 653 5.58 23.83 32.37
N GLU A 654 4.53 24.33 33.00
CA GLU A 654 3.19 23.75 32.90
C GLU A 654 2.58 23.98 31.53
N ARG A 655 1.73 23.06 31.07
CA ARG A 655 1.08 23.13 29.76
C ARG A 655 0.24 24.40 29.61
N ARG A 656 0.34 25.08 28.47
CA ARG A 656 -0.47 26.27 28.12
C ARG A 656 -1.44 25.98 26.98
N TRP A 657 -2.55 26.72 26.94
CA TRP A 657 -3.56 26.69 25.85
C TRP A 657 -4.06 25.31 25.41
N ASN A 658 -4.11 24.34 26.35
CA ASN A 658 -4.43 22.95 26.04
C ASN A 658 -3.60 22.40 24.86
N SER A 659 -2.34 22.84 24.75
CA SER A 659 -1.40 22.49 23.69
C SER A 659 -1.21 20.99 23.55
N GLU A 660 -1.04 20.48 22.36
CA GLU A 660 -0.63 19.09 22.16
C GLU A 660 0.80 18.84 22.63
N ILE A 661 1.07 17.58 22.94
CA ILE A 661 2.41 17.03 22.75
C ILE A 661 2.67 17.02 21.24
N SER A 662 3.60 17.85 20.80
CA SER A 662 3.86 18.09 19.38
C SER A 662 5.09 17.33 18.92
N SER A 663 4.92 16.54 17.86
CA SER A 663 6.01 15.78 17.26
C SER A 663 7.04 16.69 16.58
N ILE A 664 6.60 17.75 15.89
CA ILE A 664 7.50 18.64 15.14
C ILE A 664 8.23 19.62 16.06
N ASP A 665 7.56 20.21 17.05
CA ASP A 665 8.23 21.10 18.01
C ASP A 665 9.28 20.36 18.83
N THR A 666 8.98 19.11 19.21
CA THR A 666 9.97 18.23 19.86
C THR A 666 11.16 17.96 18.92
N ALA A 667 10.93 17.72 17.64
CA ALA A 667 12.02 17.52 16.67
C ALA A 667 12.89 18.77 16.50
N ILE A 668 12.29 19.96 16.50
CA ILE A 668 13.00 21.25 16.46
C ILE A 668 13.82 21.47 17.74
N LEU A 669 13.27 21.16 18.92
CA LEU A 669 14.00 21.17 20.18
C LEU A 669 15.22 20.25 20.11
N LEU A 670 15.05 19.03 19.61
CA LEU A 670 16.14 18.07 19.42
C LEU A 670 17.21 18.58 18.43
N GLY A 671 16.80 19.33 17.41
CA GLY A 671 17.69 20.10 16.53
C GLY A 671 18.70 20.93 17.33
N GLY A 672 18.21 21.75 18.26
CA GLY A 672 19.02 22.55 19.17
C GLY A 672 19.86 21.72 20.15
N ILE A 673 19.23 20.74 20.80
CA ILE A 673 19.88 19.87 21.81
C ILE A 673 21.08 19.10 21.23
N LEU A 674 20.93 18.57 20.02
CA LEU A 674 22.00 17.84 19.35
C LEU A 674 23.06 18.76 18.72
N THR A 675 22.73 20.03 18.48
CA THR A 675 23.70 21.07 18.08
C THR A 675 24.61 21.41 19.26
N VAL A 676 24.04 21.74 20.43
CA VAL A 676 24.83 22.08 21.63
C VAL A 676 25.67 20.92 22.14
N ARG A 677 25.21 19.67 21.95
CA ARG A 677 25.98 18.45 22.24
C ARG A 677 27.36 18.46 21.59
N ASN A 678 27.47 18.94 20.35
CA ASN A 678 28.73 18.95 19.60
C ASN A 678 29.49 20.27 19.67
N CYS A 679 28.77 21.39 19.73
CA CYS A 679 29.35 22.71 19.90
C CYS A 679 30.03 22.86 21.28
N PHE A 680 29.44 22.28 22.34
CA PHE A 680 30.01 22.23 23.69
C PHE A 680 30.45 20.82 24.11
N LYS A 681 30.96 20.02 23.17
CA LYS A 681 31.34 18.60 23.37
C LYS A 681 32.34 18.32 24.51
N ASP A 682 33.09 19.33 24.93
CA ASP A 682 34.04 19.24 26.03
C ASP A 682 33.34 19.20 27.40
N ASP A 683 32.10 19.72 27.49
CA ASP A 683 31.28 19.67 28.69
C ASP A 683 30.48 18.36 28.73
N LYS A 684 30.93 17.42 29.58
CA LYS A 684 30.31 16.09 29.69
C LYS A 684 28.88 16.11 30.23
N ASN A 685 28.48 17.14 30.98
CA ASN A 685 27.10 17.25 31.46
C ASN A 685 26.17 17.59 30.29
N ILE A 686 26.55 18.54 29.43
CA ILE A 686 25.79 18.85 28.21
C ILE A 686 25.63 17.61 27.33
N VAL A 687 26.72 16.88 27.08
CA VAL A 687 26.67 15.64 26.28
C VAL A 687 25.73 14.61 26.90
N GLY A 688 25.85 14.36 28.22
CA GLY A 688 25.02 13.38 28.93
C GLY A 688 23.53 13.73 28.95
N LEU A 689 23.19 15.00 29.20
CA LEU A 689 21.80 15.47 29.21
C LEU A 689 21.19 15.45 27.81
N SER A 690 21.95 15.85 26.78
CA SER A 690 21.48 15.75 25.39
C SER A 690 21.18 14.30 25.01
N ASP A 691 22.06 13.36 25.37
CA ASP A 691 21.85 11.92 25.14
C ASP A 691 20.62 11.40 25.90
N GLN A 692 20.46 11.79 27.16
CA GLN A 692 19.31 11.40 27.98
C GLN A 692 17.99 11.86 27.35
N ILE A 693 17.92 13.12 26.90
CA ILE A 693 16.69 13.66 26.31
C ILE A 693 16.38 12.94 24.99
N TYR A 694 17.35 12.86 24.07
CA TYR A 694 17.12 12.28 22.76
C TYR A 694 16.79 10.79 22.82
N ARG A 695 17.52 10.00 23.62
CA ARG A 695 17.29 8.55 23.74
C ARG A 695 15.96 8.18 24.39
N ARG A 696 15.38 9.09 25.17
CA ARG A 696 14.07 8.89 25.82
C ARG A 696 12.91 9.04 24.84
N VAL A 697 13.08 9.72 23.72
CA VAL A 697 12.00 9.92 22.73
C VAL A 697 11.65 8.60 22.06
N ASP A 698 10.44 8.12 22.31
CA ASP A 698 9.92 6.90 21.69
C ASP A 698 9.21 7.24 20.37
N PHE A 699 9.95 7.09 19.27
CA PHE A 699 9.39 7.31 17.94
C PHE A 699 8.40 6.23 17.51
N ASN A 700 8.48 5.02 18.06
CA ASN A 700 7.50 3.97 17.79
C ASN A 700 6.16 4.28 18.45
N TRP A 701 6.16 4.92 19.63
CA TRP A 701 4.93 5.40 20.25
C TRP A 701 4.23 6.44 19.36
N MET A 702 4.96 7.37 18.77
CA MET A 702 4.42 8.43 17.90
C MET A 702 3.92 7.90 16.53
N LEU A 703 4.29 6.68 16.12
CA LEU A 703 3.68 6.01 14.96
C LEU A 703 2.21 5.67 15.23
N ASN A 704 1.80 5.47 16.49
CA ASN A 704 0.43 5.13 16.84
C ASN A 704 -0.16 4.02 15.95
N GLY A 705 0.56 2.89 15.84
CA GLY A 705 0.16 1.71 15.07
C GLY A 705 0.31 1.82 13.55
N ASP A 706 0.70 2.97 13.00
CA ASP A 706 1.01 3.10 11.56
C ASP A 706 2.38 2.50 11.25
N PRO A 707 2.54 1.76 10.14
CA PRO A 707 3.82 1.14 9.81
C PRO A 707 4.93 2.15 9.48
N TYR A 708 4.60 3.37 9.05
CA TYR A 708 5.57 4.31 8.49
C TYR A 708 5.40 5.77 8.90
N LEU A 709 4.18 6.24 9.15
CA LEU A 709 3.85 7.67 9.27
C LEU A 709 3.63 8.12 10.72
N LEU A 710 4.41 9.10 11.16
CA LEU A 710 4.29 9.69 12.50
C LEU A 710 3.04 10.57 12.61
N SER A 711 2.36 10.52 13.77
CA SER A 711 1.24 11.43 14.08
C SER A 711 1.73 12.87 14.29
N HIS A 712 0.87 13.86 14.02
CA HIS A 712 1.17 15.26 14.34
C HIS A 712 1.37 15.46 15.85
N GLY A 713 0.64 14.73 16.67
CA GLY A 713 0.77 14.84 18.13
C GLY A 713 -0.33 14.15 18.90
N TRP A 714 -0.33 14.39 20.21
CA TRP A 714 -1.27 13.78 21.14
C TRP A 714 -1.70 14.78 22.22
N ARG A 715 -2.97 14.75 22.62
CA ARG A 715 -3.53 15.59 23.69
C ARG A 715 -4.08 14.72 24.83
N PRO A 716 -3.86 15.10 26.10
CA PRO A 716 -4.51 14.47 27.25
C PRO A 716 -6.02 14.33 27.15
N GLU A 717 -6.71 15.34 26.60
CA GLU A 717 -8.17 15.38 26.57
C GLU A 717 -8.77 14.55 25.44
N SER A 718 -8.12 14.53 24.28
CA SER A 718 -8.71 14.00 23.03
C SER A 718 -7.93 12.84 22.41
N GLY A 719 -6.80 12.44 22.99
CA GLY A 719 -5.96 11.39 22.42
C GLY A 719 -5.15 11.88 21.20
N TRP A 720 -4.97 11.00 20.22
CA TRP A 720 -4.15 11.26 19.04
C TRP A 720 -4.76 12.30 18.11
N ILE A 721 -3.93 13.19 17.58
CA ILE A 721 -4.34 14.09 16.49
C ILE A 721 -4.55 13.23 15.23
N PRO A 722 -5.69 13.37 14.52
CA PRO A 722 -6.00 12.54 13.35
C PRO A 722 -4.98 12.70 12.20
N ASN A 723 -4.40 13.89 12.07
CA ASN A 723 -3.41 14.19 11.03
C ASN A 723 -2.06 13.49 11.28
N ARG A 724 -1.43 13.09 10.19
CA ARG A 724 -0.12 12.44 10.15
C ARG A 724 0.79 13.19 9.20
N TRP A 725 2.10 13.06 9.42
CA TRP A 725 3.12 13.64 8.57
C TRP A 725 3.30 12.84 7.29
N ASN A 726 2.29 12.90 6.41
CA ASN A 726 2.22 12.17 5.15
C ASN A 726 2.67 13.02 3.94
N ASP A 727 2.56 14.34 4.02
CA ASP A 727 2.81 15.27 2.92
C ASP A 727 4.11 16.05 3.11
N TYR A 728 4.94 16.25 2.08
CA TYR A 728 6.21 16.98 2.18
C TYR A 728 6.03 18.34 2.89
N SER A 729 6.73 18.50 4.02
CA SER A 729 6.75 19.71 4.82
C SER A 729 8.05 19.78 5.65
N GLU A 730 8.05 20.51 6.77
CA GLU A 730 9.18 20.66 7.70
C GLU A 730 9.60 19.37 8.44
N GLN A 731 8.84 18.27 8.32
CA GLN A 731 9.04 17.04 9.08
C GLN A 731 10.28 16.22 8.70
N MET A 732 11.05 16.61 7.68
CA MET A 732 12.18 15.79 7.25
C MET A 732 13.18 15.56 8.40
N ILE A 733 13.45 16.58 9.22
CA ILE A 733 14.27 16.44 10.43
C ILE A 733 13.66 15.46 11.44
N LEU A 734 12.33 15.49 11.63
CA LEU A 734 11.62 14.54 12.49
C LEU A 734 11.86 13.10 12.05
N TYR A 735 11.74 12.81 10.75
CA TYR A 735 11.99 11.45 10.23
C TYR A 735 13.46 11.05 10.29
N LEU A 736 14.42 11.94 10.03
CA LEU A 736 15.85 11.62 10.17
C LEU A 736 16.21 11.35 11.63
N LEU A 737 15.70 12.15 12.57
CA LEU A 737 15.85 11.90 14.01
C LEU A 737 15.23 10.55 14.40
N ALA A 738 14.07 10.20 13.87
CA ALA A 738 13.40 8.94 14.17
C ALA A 738 14.14 7.73 13.60
N ILE A 739 14.59 7.80 12.34
CA ILE A 739 15.31 6.71 11.66
C ILE A 739 16.72 6.52 12.25
N GLY A 740 17.36 7.63 12.65
CA GLY A 740 18.67 7.65 13.27
C GLY A 740 18.70 7.21 14.73
N SER A 741 17.54 7.18 15.39
CA SER A 741 17.44 6.95 16.83
C SER A 741 18.12 5.64 17.26
N PRO A 742 19.00 5.67 18.28
CA PRO A 742 19.71 4.48 18.73
C PRO A 742 18.83 3.60 19.65
N THR A 743 17.75 4.14 20.22
CA THR A 743 16.89 3.45 21.19
C THR A 743 15.53 3.08 20.61
N HIS A 744 14.89 3.99 19.89
CA HIS A 744 13.56 3.78 19.32
C HIS A 744 13.54 4.10 17.82
N PRO A 745 14.34 3.43 16.98
CA PRO A 745 14.34 3.70 15.55
C PRO A 745 13.02 3.32 14.89
N ILE A 746 12.61 4.09 13.88
CA ILE A 746 11.58 3.69 12.91
C ILE A 746 12.23 3.19 11.60
N PRO A 747 11.52 2.43 10.75
CA PRO A 747 12.07 1.92 9.49
C PRO A 747 12.53 3.04 8.55
N ALA A 748 13.65 2.85 7.83
CA ALA A 748 14.12 3.81 6.82
C ALA A 748 13.09 4.03 5.69
N GLN A 749 12.20 3.05 5.47
CA GLN A 749 11.06 3.11 4.57
C GLN A 749 10.11 4.25 4.90
N SER A 750 10.03 4.68 6.17
CA SER A 750 9.25 5.83 6.61
C SER A 750 9.59 7.11 5.83
N TRP A 751 10.85 7.30 5.43
CA TRP A 751 11.29 8.41 4.58
C TRP A 751 10.61 8.42 3.21
N TYR A 752 10.34 7.23 2.67
CA TYR A 752 9.74 7.06 1.34
C TYR A 752 8.21 6.96 1.38
N ALA A 753 7.60 6.88 2.57
CA ALA A 753 6.16 6.97 2.73
C ALA A 753 5.62 8.40 2.55
N LEU A 754 6.50 9.41 2.60
CA LEU A 754 6.15 10.81 2.38
C LEU A 754 5.70 11.06 0.93
N LYS A 755 4.56 11.70 0.75
CA LYS A 755 4.08 12.18 -0.55
C LYS A 755 4.97 13.32 -1.05
N ARG A 756 5.33 13.24 -2.33
CA ARG A 756 6.24 14.16 -3.03
C ARG A 756 5.45 14.87 -4.14
N ASP A 757 4.53 15.74 -3.74
CA ASP A 757 3.66 16.49 -4.65
C ASP A 757 4.43 17.64 -5.30
N TRP A 758 4.53 17.60 -6.64
CA TRP A 758 5.27 18.60 -7.41
C TRP A 758 4.38 19.78 -7.81
N ARG A 759 4.94 20.98 -7.69
CA ARG A 759 4.44 22.23 -8.25
C ARG A 759 5.44 22.78 -9.26
N GLU A 760 4.94 23.60 -10.17
CA GLU A 760 5.76 24.31 -11.14
C GLU A 760 5.26 25.75 -11.29
N TYR A 761 6.18 26.70 -11.22
CA TYR A 761 5.88 28.09 -11.53
C TYR A 761 7.12 28.80 -12.06
N GLY A 762 6.94 29.59 -13.12
CA GLY A 762 7.99 30.46 -13.65
C GLY A 762 9.26 29.72 -14.11
N GLY A 763 9.15 28.45 -14.49
CA GLY A 763 10.28 27.58 -14.87
C GLY A 763 10.94 26.84 -13.70
N HIS A 764 10.43 26.99 -12.47
CA HIS A 764 10.93 26.33 -11.28
C HIS A 764 9.98 25.23 -10.84
N ARG A 765 10.50 24.00 -10.77
CA ARG A 765 9.77 22.83 -10.29
C ARG A 765 10.25 22.48 -8.88
N TYR A 766 9.32 22.32 -7.95
CA TYR A 766 9.62 22.06 -6.54
C TYR A 766 8.47 21.28 -5.86
N LEU A 767 8.75 20.65 -4.72
CA LEU A 767 7.81 19.91 -3.90
C LEU A 767 7.02 20.87 -3.02
N ALA A 768 5.69 20.81 -3.06
CA ALA A 768 4.84 21.61 -2.18
C ALA A 768 3.45 20.98 -2.10
N ALA A 769 3.18 20.31 -0.97
CA ALA A 769 1.84 19.85 -0.64
C ALA A 769 0.93 21.03 -0.24
N VAL A 770 1.50 21.96 0.53
CA VAL A 770 0.96 23.29 0.86
C VAL A 770 1.94 24.37 0.37
N SER A 771 1.48 25.62 0.24
CA SER A 771 2.27 26.71 -0.35
C SER A 771 3.09 27.62 0.59
N PRO A 772 3.06 27.54 1.95
CA PRO A 772 3.95 28.34 2.81
C PRO A 772 5.44 28.00 2.65
N LEU A 773 6.32 28.99 2.79
CA LEU A 773 7.75 28.79 2.54
C LEU A 773 8.50 28.07 3.66
N PHE A 774 8.03 28.14 4.92
CA PHE A 774 8.72 27.52 6.07
C PHE A 774 8.93 26.02 5.91
N ILE A 775 8.04 25.35 5.18
CA ILE A 775 8.09 23.91 4.90
C ILE A 775 9.40 23.50 4.19
N HIS A 776 10.02 24.44 3.48
CA HIS A 776 11.28 24.28 2.78
C HIS A 776 12.51 24.63 3.62
N GLN A 777 12.33 25.27 4.77
CA GLN A 777 13.39 25.95 5.52
C GLN A 777 13.77 25.18 6.78
N TYR A 778 12.80 24.72 7.56
CA TYR A 778 13.05 24.35 8.96
C TYR A 778 13.92 23.10 9.13
N SER A 779 13.73 22.08 8.29
CA SER A 779 14.63 20.92 8.29
C SER A 779 16.07 21.27 7.89
N HIS A 780 16.22 22.21 6.96
CA HIS A 780 17.53 22.72 6.53
C HIS A 780 18.18 23.64 7.55
N ALA A 781 17.53 24.05 8.64
CA ALA A 781 18.21 24.79 9.69
C ALA A 781 19.36 23.96 10.30
N TRP A 782 19.15 22.64 10.44
CA TRP A 782 20.12 21.73 11.07
C TRP A 782 20.73 20.71 10.12
N VAL A 783 19.97 20.19 9.16
CA VAL A 783 20.44 19.13 8.26
C VAL A 783 21.02 19.75 6.99
N ASP A 784 22.29 19.45 6.68
CA ASP A 784 22.93 19.89 5.44
C ASP A 784 22.60 18.91 4.29
N PHE A 785 21.65 19.32 3.45
CA PHE A 785 21.25 18.57 2.26
C PHE A 785 22.05 18.93 0.99
N ARG A 786 23.05 19.82 1.07
CA ARG A 786 23.84 20.19 -0.12
C ARG A 786 24.58 18.99 -0.67
N ASN A 787 24.64 18.90 -2.00
CA ASN A 787 25.30 17.81 -2.73
C ASN A 787 24.73 16.42 -2.38
N ARG A 788 23.50 16.37 -1.87
CA ARG A 788 22.79 15.13 -1.55
C ARG A 788 21.56 15.00 -2.41
N ARG A 789 21.40 13.82 -3.00
CA ARG A 789 20.26 13.48 -3.86
C ARG A 789 19.80 12.09 -3.51
N GLU A 790 18.49 11.90 -3.39
CA GLU A 790 17.93 10.57 -3.19
C GLU A 790 18.42 9.65 -4.30
N ARG A 791 18.86 8.44 -3.94
CA ARG A 791 19.29 7.43 -4.92
C ARG A 791 18.15 6.58 -5.47
N ARG A 792 16.90 6.95 -5.17
CA ARG A 792 15.68 6.25 -5.61
C ARG A 792 14.74 7.26 -6.26
N PRO A 793 13.91 6.85 -7.23
CA PRO A 793 12.87 7.73 -7.76
C PRO A 793 12.03 8.36 -6.64
N PRO A 794 11.73 9.67 -6.71
CA PRO A 794 11.94 10.57 -7.85
C PRO A 794 13.30 11.29 -7.87
N TYR A 795 14.30 10.81 -7.12
CA TYR A 795 15.67 11.35 -7.07
C TYR A 795 15.73 12.81 -6.59
N VAL A 796 14.98 13.12 -5.53
CA VAL A 796 14.86 14.49 -5.02
C VAL A 796 16.20 14.98 -4.51
N ASP A 797 16.59 16.17 -4.97
CA ASP A 797 17.62 16.99 -4.34
C ASP A 797 16.89 18.03 -3.49
N TYR A 798 16.90 17.84 -2.17
CA TYR A 798 16.09 18.65 -1.26
C TYR A 798 16.63 20.07 -1.08
N PHE A 799 17.92 20.30 -1.34
CA PHE A 799 18.51 21.64 -1.31
C PHE A 799 18.11 22.42 -2.56
N GLU A 800 18.31 21.81 -3.73
CA GLU A 800 17.90 22.40 -5.01
C GLU A 800 16.37 22.60 -5.07
N ASN A 801 15.59 21.71 -4.44
CA ASN A 801 14.16 21.87 -4.27
C ASN A 801 13.79 23.17 -3.54
N SER A 802 14.43 23.45 -2.39
CA SER A 802 14.18 24.66 -1.60
C SER A 802 14.69 25.93 -2.29
N VAL A 803 15.79 25.85 -3.05
CA VAL A 803 16.24 26.92 -3.96
C VAL A 803 15.14 27.25 -4.97
N ASN A 804 14.59 26.24 -5.65
CA ASN A 804 13.55 26.42 -6.66
C ASN A 804 12.23 26.94 -6.08
N ALA A 805 11.81 26.48 -4.91
CA ALA A 805 10.64 27.02 -4.22
C ALA A 805 10.80 28.51 -3.87
N THR A 806 11.99 28.89 -3.38
CA THR A 806 12.30 30.29 -3.05
C THR A 806 12.28 31.18 -4.31
N ARG A 807 12.89 30.72 -5.41
CA ARG A 807 12.83 31.43 -6.71
C ARG A 807 11.41 31.56 -7.22
N ALA A 808 10.61 30.50 -7.11
CA ALA A 808 9.22 30.51 -7.52
C ALA A 808 8.40 31.55 -6.75
N GLN A 809 8.56 31.63 -5.42
CA GLN A 809 7.84 32.61 -4.60
C GLN A 809 8.25 34.06 -4.93
N GLN A 810 9.55 34.36 -5.00
CA GLN A 810 10.02 35.71 -5.36
C GLN A 810 9.49 36.14 -6.73
N LYS A 811 9.58 35.24 -7.72
CA LYS A 811 9.08 35.52 -9.08
C LYS A 811 7.57 35.74 -9.09
N PHE A 812 6.82 34.94 -8.34
CA PHE A 812 5.37 35.11 -8.22
C PHE A 812 4.98 36.46 -7.63
N PHE A 813 5.75 36.89 -6.62
CA PHE A 813 5.64 38.24 -6.05
C PHE A 813 5.88 39.33 -7.08
N ALA A 814 6.97 39.23 -7.84
CA ALA A 814 7.38 40.25 -8.79
C ALA A 814 6.48 40.32 -10.03
N GLU A 815 5.93 39.20 -10.51
CA GLU A 815 5.22 39.12 -11.79
C GLU A 815 3.70 39.09 -11.68
N VAL A 816 3.16 38.53 -10.59
CA VAL A 816 1.73 38.28 -10.40
C VAL A 816 1.19 39.14 -9.28
N LEU A 817 1.67 38.96 -8.06
CA LEU A 817 1.12 39.68 -6.91
C LEU A 817 1.39 41.19 -6.99
N SER A 818 2.46 41.62 -7.66
CA SER A 818 2.73 43.04 -7.92
C SER A 818 1.64 43.77 -8.71
N ARG A 819 0.81 43.03 -9.48
CA ARG A 819 -0.33 43.60 -10.22
C ARG A 819 -1.48 43.98 -9.29
N GLU A 820 -1.64 43.25 -8.20
CA GLU A 820 -2.64 43.50 -7.16
C GLU A 820 -2.08 44.42 -6.06
N PHE A 821 -0.79 44.24 -5.76
CA PHE A 821 -0.05 44.91 -4.71
C PHE A 821 1.18 45.63 -5.30
N PRO A 822 1.04 46.87 -5.80
CA PRO A 822 2.09 47.58 -6.58
C PRO A 822 3.42 47.88 -5.87
N LYS A 823 3.56 47.60 -4.58
CA LYS A 823 4.79 47.79 -3.79
C LYS A 823 5.60 46.49 -3.69
N TYR A 824 5.03 45.36 -4.08
CA TYR A 824 5.77 44.12 -4.24
C TYR A 824 6.72 44.20 -5.43
N SER A 825 7.87 43.54 -5.30
CA SER A 825 8.89 43.48 -6.34
C SER A 825 9.82 42.28 -6.09
N SER A 826 10.82 42.10 -6.95
CA SER A 826 11.90 41.12 -6.73
C SER A 826 12.71 41.34 -5.44
N SER A 827 12.62 42.53 -4.84
CA SER A 827 13.28 42.90 -3.57
C SER A 827 12.29 43.30 -2.46
N MET A 828 10.98 43.13 -2.67
CA MET A 828 9.95 43.36 -1.66
C MET A 828 8.97 42.19 -1.71
N TRP A 829 9.35 41.08 -1.07
CA TRP A 829 8.64 39.81 -1.17
C TRP A 829 8.80 38.95 0.09
N GLY A 830 7.89 37.98 0.25
CA GLY A 830 7.96 36.93 1.27
C GLY A 830 6.60 36.62 1.87
N LEU A 831 6.15 35.36 1.74
CA LEU A 831 5.00 34.80 2.46
C LEU A 831 5.36 33.46 3.08
N THR A 832 4.91 33.28 4.31
CA THR A 832 4.97 32.03 5.05
C THR A 832 3.92 32.10 6.17
N ALA A 833 3.86 31.15 7.09
CA ALA A 833 2.93 31.25 8.22
C ALA A 833 3.39 32.28 9.26
N SER A 834 2.58 33.32 9.50
CA SER A 834 2.90 34.45 10.39
C SER A 834 1.64 35.26 10.71
N ASP A 835 1.74 36.28 11.57
CA ASP A 835 0.64 37.17 11.90
C ASP A 835 0.30 38.14 10.74
N SER A 836 -0.99 38.41 10.60
CA SER A 836 -1.55 39.47 9.77
C SER A 836 -2.22 40.53 10.65
N GLN A 837 -2.67 41.63 10.03
CA GLN A 837 -3.54 42.60 10.70
C GLN A 837 -4.83 41.97 11.27
N ARG A 838 -5.23 40.79 10.77
CA ARG A 838 -6.45 40.05 11.16
C ARG A 838 -6.17 38.82 12.03
N GLY A 839 -4.92 38.57 12.41
CA GLY A 839 -4.51 37.38 13.18
C GLY A 839 -3.58 36.45 12.38
N TYR A 840 -3.24 35.29 12.94
CA TYR A 840 -2.28 34.35 12.36
C TYR A 840 -2.80 33.68 11.09
N ILE A 841 -2.01 33.69 10.01
CA ILE A 841 -2.35 33.13 8.69
C ILE A 841 -1.18 32.30 8.17
N ALA A 842 -1.46 31.08 7.72
CA ALA A 842 -0.50 30.24 7.01
C ALA A 842 -0.51 30.53 5.49
N TRP A 843 0.01 31.68 5.08
CA TRP A 843 0.00 32.07 3.67
C TRP A 843 0.88 31.17 2.82
N GLY A 844 0.43 30.91 1.59
CA GLY A 844 1.25 30.28 0.59
C GLY A 844 1.27 30.97 -0.77
N ALA A 845 2.38 30.81 -1.49
CA ALA A 845 2.49 31.20 -2.89
C ALA A 845 3.71 30.56 -3.55
N PRO A 846 3.63 30.16 -4.84
CA PRO A 846 2.45 30.05 -5.71
C PRO A 846 1.64 28.74 -5.53
N PRO A 847 0.37 28.64 -5.96
CA PRO A 847 -0.47 29.68 -6.57
C PRO A 847 -0.88 30.79 -5.58
N ARG A 848 -1.60 31.81 -6.05
CA ARG A 848 -2.14 32.90 -5.22
C ARG A 848 -3.06 32.31 -4.14
N ASP A 849 -2.79 32.63 -2.87
CA ASP A 849 -3.61 32.26 -1.71
C ASP A 849 -4.66 33.33 -1.42
N ASP A 850 -5.93 32.96 -1.27
CA ASP A 850 -7.03 33.91 -1.11
C ASP A 850 -6.86 34.86 0.09
N ASN A 851 -6.07 34.49 1.10
CA ASN A 851 -5.78 35.32 2.26
C ASN A 851 -4.63 36.32 2.08
N THR A 852 -3.91 36.31 0.96
CA THR A 852 -2.85 37.31 0.71
C THR A 852 -3.44 38.73 0.63
N ASP A 853 -2.99 39.63 1.51
CA ASP A 853 -3.61 40.94 1.74
C ASP A 853 -2.64 42.13 1.53
N GLY A 854 -1.48 41.88 0.94
CA GLY A 854 -0.41 42.86 0.79
C GLY A 854 0.65 42.79 1.90
N THR A 855 0.54 41.84 2.84
CA THR A 855 1.54 41.59 3.88
C THR A 855 2.80 40.92 3.34
N VAL A 856 3.96 41.39 3.82
CA VAL A 856 5.28 40.77 3.64
C VAL A 856 5.75 40.23 4.98
N VAL A 857 6.24 38.99 4.95
CA VAL A 857 6.79 38.29 6.12
C VAL A 857 8.31 38.17 5.95
N PRO A 858 9.13 39.00 6.64
CA PRO A 858 10.58 39.01 6.46
C PRO A 858 11.27 37.66 6.73
N CYS A 859 10.73 36.84 7.64
CA CYS A 859 11.31 35.53 7.95
C CYS A 859 11.26 34.57 6.74
N ALA A 860 10.36 34.77 5.77
CA ALA A 860 10.33 33.99 4.54
C ALA A 860 11.61 34.21 3.71
N SER A 861 12.05 35.46 3.53
CA SER A 861 13.30 35.74 2.81
C SER A 861 14.53 35.46 3.69
N ALA A 862 14.49 35.81 4.98
CA ALA A 862 15.59 35.53 5.90
C ALA A 862 15.86 34.04 6.11
N GLY A 863 14.81 33.22 6.21
CA GLY A 863 14.92 31.76 6.35
C GLY A 863 15.51 31.09 5.11
N SER A 864 15.44 31.72 3.94
CA SER A 864 16.02 31.22 2.69
C SER A 864 17.43 31.76 2.38
N LEU A 865 18.07 32.50 3.29
CA LEU A 865 19.45 33.00 3.13
C LEU A 865 20.46 31.89 2.83
N MET A 866 20.34 30.74 3.50
CA MET A 866 21.23 29.59 3.29
C MET A 866 21.06 28.91 1.92
N PHE A 867 19.96 29.15 1.21
CA PHE A 867 19.70 28.55 -0.11
C PHE A 867 20.21 29.45 -1.24
N ILE A 868 19.81 30.72 -1.21
CA ILE A 868 19.90 31.59 -2.38
C ILE A 868 20.06 33.07 -1.97
N PRO A 869 21.23 33.44 -1.42
CA PRO A 869 21.49 34.79 -0.93
C PRO A 869 21.35 35.86 -2.02
N GLU A 870 21.52 35.51 -3.30
CA GLU A 870 21.43 36.44 -4.42
C GLU A 870 20.06 37.13 -4.57
N ILE A 871 18.97 36.53 -4.06
CA ILE A 871 17.62 37.11 -4.09
C ILE A 871 17.06 37.47 -2.72
N THR A 872 17.59 36.87 -1.65
CA THR A 872 17.11 37.11 -0.28
C THR A 872 17.82 38.30 0.37
N LEU A 873 19.13 38.47 0.18
CA LEU A 873 19.87 39.62 0.72
C LEU A 873 19.36 40.96 0.16
N PRO A 874 19.15 41.14 -1.17
CA PRO A 874 18.57 42.37 -1.70
C PRO A 874 17.20 42.67 -1.11
N ALA A 875 16.39 41.65 -0.87
CA ALA A 875 15.06 41.83 -0.29
C ALA A 875 15.12 42.34 1.15
N LEU A 876 15.90 41.68 2.01
CA LEU A 876 16.07 42.11 3.40
C LEU A 876 16.69 43.51 3.51
N LYS A 877 17.71 43.81 2.70
CA LYS A 877 18.33 45.14 2.66
C LYS A 877 17.34 46.20 2.18
N GLN A 878 16.53 45.92 1.17
CA GLN A 878 15.50 46.86 0.70
C GLN A 878 14.40 47.08 1.74
N ILE A 879 13.97 46.04 2.46
CA ILE A 879 13.01 46.18 3.56
C ILE A 879 13.60 47.10 4.64
N LYS A 880 14.85 46.87 5.06
CA LYS A 880 15.53 47.71 6.05
C LYS A 880 15.72 49.15 5.55
N GLU A 881 16.19 49.34 4.32
CA GLU A 881 16.43 50.66 3.74
C GLU A 881 15.16 51.49 3.65
N LYS A 882 14.05 50.87 3.24
CA LYS A 882 12.79 51.58 2.98
C LYS A 882 11.96 51.85 4.24
N PHE A 883 12.00 50.94 5.22
CA PHE A 883 11.15 51.02 6.41
C PHE A 883 11.92 51.35 7.70
N GLY A 884 13.25 51.23 7.68
CA GLY A 884 14.12 51.58 8.80
C GLY A 884 13.69 50.94 10.12
N ASP A 885 13.77 51.71 11.20
CA ASP A 885 13.48 51.27 12.56
C ASP A 885 12.02 50.85 12.79
N LYS A 886 11.09 51.17 11.86
CA LYS A 886 9.70 50.74 11.96
C LYS A 886 9.55 49.23 11.81
N VAL A 887 10.36 48.62 10.94
CA VAL A 887 10.31 47.19 10.64
C VAL A 887 11.59 46.49 11.08
N TYR A 888 12.72 47.18 11.22
CA TYR A 888 14.00 46.61 11.63
C TYR A 888 14.47 47.20 12.97
N GLY A 889 14.06 46.57 14.07
CA GLY A 889 14.19 47.10 15.42
C GLY A 889 15.19 46.35 16.31
N ARG A 890 14.87 46.27 17.61
CA ARG A 890 15.73 45.65 18.65
C ARG A 890 16.08 44.21 18.33
N TYR A 891 15.09 43.44 17.88
CA TYR A 891 15.22 42.01 17.58
C TYR A 891 15.30 41.70 16.08
N SER A 892 15.81 42.65 15.29
CA SER A 892 15.84 42.61 13.82
C SER A 892 14.46 42.89 13.24
N PHE A 893 14.04 42.16 12.20
CA PHE A 893 12.77 42.38 11.53
C PHE A 893 11.58 42.08 12.45
N ALA A 894 10.56 42.95 12.41
CA ALA A 894 9.23 42.65 12.91
C ALA A 894 8.67 41.40 12.20
N ASP A 895 7.77 40.69 12.85
CA ASP A 895 7.23 39.42 12.36
C ASP A 895 6.64 39.53 10.94
N ALA A 896 5.82 40.55 10.72
CA ALA A 896 5.22 40.87 9.44
C ALA A 896 4.89 42.36 9.34
N PHE A 897 4.75 42.85 8.12
CA PHE A 897 4.27 44.20 7.87
C PHE A 897 3.59 44.31 6.51
N ASN A 898 2.67 45.25 6.36
CA ASN A 898 1.97 45.49 5.11
C ASN A 898 2.46 46.81 4.51
N PRO A 899 3.33 46.78 3.47
CA PRO A 899 3.85 47.98 2.83
C PRO A 899 2.75 48.86 2.21
N HIS A 900 1.55 48.35 1.95
CA HIS A 900 0.48 49.06 1.26
C HIS A 900 -0.28 50.00 2.19
N ASN A 901 -0.66 49.51 3.37
CA ASN A 901 -1.47 50.26 4.33
C ASN A 901 -0.67 50.79 5.54
N GLY A 902 0.60 50.38 5.68
CA GLY A 902 1.49 50.86 6.75
C GLY A 902 1.36 50.10 8.07
N TRP A 903 0.59 49.01 8.13
CA TRP A 903 0.55 48.13 9.30
C TRP A 903 1.89 47.44 9.50
N VAL A 904 2.34 47.36 10.75
CA VAL A 904 3.52 46.60 11.17
C VAL A 904 3.11 45.79 12.40
N ASN A 905 3.48 44.51 12.44
CA ASN A 905 3.26 43.71 13.62
C ASN A 905 4.05 44.30 14.80
N SER A 906 3.37 44.47 15.94
CA SER A 906 4.01 44.92 17.18
C SER A 906 4.84 43.82 17.84
N ASP A 907 4.77 42.58 17.35
CA ASP A 907 5.49 41.43 17.86
C ASP A 907 6.60 40.93 16.93
N VAL A 908 7.50 40.17 17.55
CA VAL A 908 8.36 39.18 16.92
C VAL A 908 8.01 37.79 17.44
N ILE A 909 8.07 36.78 16.58
CA ILE A 909 7.82 35.37 16.93
C ILE A 909 9.15 34.62 16.98
N GLY A 910 9.36 33.82 18.02
CA GLY A 910 10.63 33.17 18.31
C GLY A 910 11.07 32.16 17.24
N ILE A 911 10.14 31.43 16.61
CA ILE A 911 10.48 30.46 15.56
C ILE A 911 10.92 31.15 14.26
N ASP A 912 10.27 32.26 13.92
CA ASP A 912 10.55 33.10 12.75
C ASP A 912 11.91 33.80 12.87
N LEU A 913 12.22 34.31 14.07
CA LEU A 913 13.54 34.80 14.42
C LEU A 913 14.58 33.66 14.39
N GLY A 914 14.22 32.48 14.89
CA GLY A 914 15.09 31.31 14.94
C GLY A 914 15.59 30.88 13.58
N ILE A 915 14.69 30.74 12.61
CA ILE A 915 15.07 30.35 11.24
C ILE A 915 15.92 31.42 10.57
N ALA A 916 15.65 32.71 10.80
CA ALA A 916 16.47 33.82 10.29
C ALA A 916 17.91 33.79 10.87
N LEU A 917 18.05 33.54 12.17
CA LEU A 917 19.34 33.45 12.86
C LEU A 917 20.21 32.31 12.30
N ILE A 918 19.63 31.11 12.21
CA ILE A 918 20.35 29.92 11.77
C ILE A 918 20.64 29.96 10.27
N SER A 919 19.68 30.39 9.44
CA SER A 919 19.89 30.49 7.99
C SER A 919 21.01 31.47 7.64
N SER A 920 21.08 32.60 8.34
CA SER A 920 22.19 33.55 8.22
C SER A 920 23.52 32.93 8.67
N GLU A 921 23.54 32.11 9.73
CA GLU A 921 24.79 31.48 10.18
C GLU A 921 25.27 30.42 9.20
N ASN A 922 24.36 29.60 8.69
CA ASN A 922 24.69 28.57 7.71
C ASN A 922 25.16 29.20 6.39
N LEU A 923 24.61 30.35 5.99
CA LEU A 923 25.12 31.13 4.88
C LEU A 923 26.57 31.58 5.12
N ARG A 924 26.85 32.21 6.28
CA ARG A 924 28.15 32.83 6.57
C ARG A 924 29.27 31.83 6.85
N SER A 925 28.96 30.75 7.56
CA SER A 925 29.97 29.81 8.07
C SER A 925 29.62 28.35 7.83
N GLY A 926 28.34 27.99 7.81
CA GLY A 926 27.91 26.60 7.81
C GLY A 926 28.09 25.90 9.17
N LYS A 927 28.27 26.66 10.27
CA LYS A 927 28.62 26.08 11.58
C LYS A 927 27.49 25.30 12.25
N VAL A 928 26.22 25.72 12.09
CA VAL A 928 25.10 24.97 12.68
C VAL A 928 24.98 23.61 12.02
N TRP A 929 25.04 23.56 10.68
CA TRP A 929 25.18 22.31 9.93
C TRP A 929 26.39 21.50 10.38
N TYR A 930 27.56 22.12 10.50
CA TYR A 930 28.77 21.43 10.95
C TYR A 930 28.58 20.76 12.30
N TRP A 931 28.06 21.46 13.32
CA TRP A 931 27.85 20.90 14.66
C TRP A 931 26.77 19.81 14.66
N PHE A 932 25.63 20.05 14.00
CA PHE A 932 24.53 19.09 13.99
C PHE A 932 24.89 17.80 13.23
N MET A 933 25.61 17.92 12.10
CA MET A 933 25.99 16.78 11.27
C MET A 933 27.16 15.97 11.86
N GLN A 934 27.76 16.38 12.98
CA GLN A 934 28.67 15.52 13.75
C GLN A 934 27.94 14.33 14.39
N ASN A 935 26.65 14.46 14.69
CA ASN A 935 25.86 13.40 15.34
C ASN A 935 25.82 12.13 14.48
N ASP A 936 26.27 11.00 15.05
CA ASP A 936 26.28 9.70 14.37
C ASP A 936 24.87 9.29 13.93
N GLU A 937 23.87 9.64 14.72
CA GLU A 937 22.47 9.29 14.52
C GLU A 937 21.93 9.90 13.22
N ILE A 938 22.31 11.15 12.92
CA ILE A 938 21.92 11.86 11.71
C ILE A 938 22.68 11.33 10.49
N ARG A 939 24.00 11.13 10.60
CA ARG A 939 24.80 10.56 9.49
C ARG A 939 24.36 9.14 9.16
N ARG A 940 24.00 8.35 10.18
CA ARG A 940 23.40 7.03 10.01
C ARG A 940 22.05 7.13 9.31
N ALA A 941 21.17 8.05 9.72
CA ALA A 941 19.85 8.23 9.10
C ALA A 941 19.96 8.57 7.61
N LEU A 942 20.78 9.58 7.26
CA LEU A 942 21.02 9.99 5.88
C LEU A 942 21.50 8.82 5.02
N LYS A 943 22.47 8.05 5.52
CA LYS A 943 22.94 6.84 4.85
C LYS A 943 21.85 5.80 4.66
N LEU A 944 21.02 5.55 5.68
CA LEU A 944 19.91 4.59 5.61
C LEU A 944 18.85 4.99 4.58
N VAL A 945 18.57 6.30 4.45
CA VAL A 945 17.65 6.84 3.44
C VAL A 945 18.34 7.16 2.11
N SER A 946 19.57 6.68 1.93
CA SER A 946 20.33 6.81 0.68
C SER A 946 20.47 8.26 0.19
N LEU A 947 20.71 9.19 1.12
CA LEU A 947 21.04 10.61 0.90
C LEU A 947 22.51 10.92 1.20
#